data_AF-D5VMH9-F1
#
_entry.id   AF-D5VMH9-F1
#
_cell.length_a   1.000
_cell.length_b   1.000
_cell.length_c   1.000
_cell.angle_alpha   90.00
_cell.angle_beta   90.00
_cell.angle_gamma   90.00
#
_symmetry.space_group_name_H-M   'P 1'
#
loop_
_entity.id
_entity.type
_entity.pdbx_description
1 polymer ?
#
loop_
_entity_poly.entity_id
_entity_poly.type
_entity_poly.pdbx_seq_one_letter_code
_entity_poly.pdbx_strand_id
1 'polypeptide(L)'
;MAYTLAQLTEFFTNANAGTAPTEAQKLALQGLLNDNQSGVSNDATFSKVVDLASDSTVAVSVGTYNFFLGYAPSQAGLTALNSAYVGTGNQSGMNAENRFIAQSISLSMDNAAAKSSFSASYGSLSLTEAAKAAYLIIIGQAAATANNINVDAAVAYLTNATSVAYYTALVKANYPNASAADQALAVKAAVVGEILFQATSFNQGAGIGSYAQASTNLVKDLALDNVLTNDSTTGIDLLGKYGTTNGGGTSLVLTGGVDSITGTSGDDTITGLVDSTAGATPTFTSLDTIAGGAGNDTLVINSITALAQTNLDAVTVTGVENVTLRGAAAVVANVSGWTDVTALNVTQATTATVQASSSASIGVSNVSGAITVDGGKSVTVNDASAASDITIGATTRATGDISVTATNATTSSVFVDGGKNVTLSISGTSGGADTIEVGNGGAAADLPTGAVSVTSAHKGVAATDVTLNAITVKGGTTVSVTQTADSSAAGSDTTGATVTQGAVNITAGASTTSVTVKQAASTTEEVAVAAVTGVTETSSLKFTGLTNGQSVTVGGLTFTASATMTAAEVAAAFANLTAADTQGGATKGTYTNALTGFTSGVASGDTVVFSSTTAGPVADIAVSAAGGGTAPTVTTTNGVTAVDAEAGVLGVITGVVTINDNATAAITTVSVDGYGDTSSIGGTTTLSKLANLTLANSGGATAGATNGSMTVDAAGVSSLNLTVNNVKGAVSLDGAADSALKTLNLTATGASSTFALTAAAVETLAVSGDKSANVSTGTFTALKTVTVTGSAGLNLGNTASGTLTSVTTTGTTGSTTVSIDGTKATYAGGAGTDSVTLVTGTALTKAIDLGAGNDTLTFGALVTGSTAALSGGDGTDTLAMSVAHAETLDNTKQTFYSGFERLTLTSAAGDVDGTADAVTLNLDNLGLTSYVTTAGVSADGANTDTFTLDKLATGGTVVLTAAGSITLNVTDAATNTADSVNLVLSSSGNLAVGTITAANVETVNISTVDTQSAPQTKNVDTLTLTAADATKVTVAGAQDLTLTLTGSTKVTAIDASAATGNITVTSLNTTAATTITGGAGNDSLTAATGTTADVLIGGAGNDTLTANSGLNTLTGGTGADTFVIGASSNANSYATITDFTAGDVIKITGATTFQQAKVVLGGTAVFQDYANEAINQLAAGGTGWFTYAGDTYIVTDLGANTTVFTAGQDSIVKIVGTNVDLSTASFNSTGGTISL
;
A
#
# COMPACT_ATOMS: atom_id res chain seq x y z
N MET A 1 43.62 -39.04 -10.51
CA MET A 1 43.86 -38.29 -11.76
C MET A 1 44.84 -37.17 -11.44
N ALA A 2 45.80 -36.89 -12.31
CA ALA A 2 46.72 -35.76 -12.09
C ALA A 2 45.93 -34.43 -12.16
N TYR A 3 46.19 -33.51 -11.23
CA TYR A 3 45.57 -32.18 -11.25
C TYR A 3 45.99 -31.40 -12.51
N THR A 4 45.19 -30.41 -12.90
CA THR A 4 45.57 -29.41 -13.92
C THR A 4 46.13 -28.14 -13.26
N LEU A 5 46.88 -27.32 -14.01
CA LEU A 5 47.38 -26.04 -13.49
C LEU A 5 46.23 -25.11 -13.07
N ALA A 6 45.09 -25.17 -13.78
CA ALA A 6 43.89 -24.43 -13.43
C ALA A 6 43.34 -24.85 -12.07
N GLN A 7 43.23 -26.16 -11.81
CA GLN A 7 42.78 -26.68 -10.51
C GLN A 7 43.75 -26.31 -9.37
N LEU A 8 45.06 -26.39 -9.59
CA LEU A 8 46.04 -25.97 -8.57
C LEU A 8 45.99 -24.46 -8.31
N THR A 9 45.71 -23.65 -9.34
CA THR A 9 45.53 -22.20 -9.23
C THR A 9 44.26 -21.85 -8.46
N GLU A 10 43.19 -22.61 -8.68
CA GLU A 10 41.91 -22.46 -7.97
C GLU A 10 42.06 -22.84 -6.49
N PHE A 11 42.63 -24.01 -6.19
CA PHE A 11 42.90 -24.41 -4.80
C PHE A 11 43.80 -23.41 -4.07
N PHE A 12 44.83 -22.88 -4.74
CA PHE A 12 45.65 -21.81 -4.17
C PHE A 12 44.83 -20.55 -3.87
N THR A 13 43.99 -20.12 -4.83
CA THR A 13 43.20 -18.89 -4.69
C THR A 13 42.21 -19.02 -3.54
N ASN A 14 41.56 -20.18 -3.43
CA ASN A 14 40.62 -20.49 -2.36
C ASN A 14 41.33 -20.58 -1.00
N ALA A 15 42.44 -21.33 -0.91
CA ALA A 15 43.27 -21.43 0.29
C ALA A 15 43.81 -20.05 0.76
N ASN A 16 44.04 -19.15 -0.19
CA ASN A 16 44.44 -17.77 0.05
C ASN A 16 43.23 -16.81 0.08
N ALA A 17 42.09 -17.25 0.61
CA ALA A 17 40.87 -16.47 0.83
C ALA A 17 40.49 -15.54 -0.34
N GLY A 18 40.48 -16.09 -1.56
CA GLY A 18 40.08 -15.40 -2.79
C GLY A 18 41.19 -14.64 -3.53
N THR A 19 42.43 -14.61 -3.03
CA THR A 19 43.54 -13.89 -3.68
C THR A 19 44.34 -14.79 -4.64
N ALA A 20 44.36 -14.40 -5.92
CA ALA A 20 45.04 -15.14 -6.98
C ALA A 20 46.58 -15.21 -6.80
N PRO A 21 47.25 -16.28 -7.28
CA PRO A 21 48.71 -16.40 -7.18
C PRO A 21 49.44 -15.38 -8.05
N THR A 22 50.59 -14.90 -7.55
CA THR A 22 51.55 -14.10 -8.33
C THR A 22 52.18 -14.94 -9.44
N GLU A 23 52.80 -14.30 -10.44
CA GLU A 23 53.48 -15.02 -11.54
C GLU A 23 54.60 -15.95 -11.05
N ALA A 24 55.30 -15.58 -9.96
CA ALA A 24 56.30 -16.45 -9.33
C ALA A 24 55.66 -17.68 -8.66
N GLN A 25 54.51 -17.50 -8.00
CA GLN A 25 53.77 -18.61 -7.38
C GLN A 25 53.11 -19.52 -8.42
N LYS A 26 52.61 -18.98 -9.53
CA LYS A 26 52.12 -19.78 -10.67
C LYS A 26 53.23 -20.67 -11.23
N LEU A 27 54.47 -20.17 -11.30
CA LEU A 27 55.62 -20.98 -11.73
C LEU A 27 55.95 -22.10 -10.72
N ALA A 28 55.80 -21.84 -9.41
CA ALA A 28 55.94 -22.87 -8.38
C ALA A 28 54.82 -23.93 -8.44
N LEU A 29 53.57 -23.52 -8.69
CA LEU A 29 52.44 -24.43 -8.92
C LEU A 29 52.66 -25.30 -10.17
N GLN A 30 53.25 -24.74 -11.23
CA GLN A 30 53.64 -25.50 -12.42
C GLN A 30 54.75 -26.54 -12.10
N GLY A 31 55.67 -26.22 -11.20
CA GLY A 31 56.65 -27.18 -10.67
C GLY A 31 55.98 -28.34 -9.93
N LEU A 32 55.06 -28.04 -9.01
CA LEU A 32 54.27 -29.05 -8.28
C LEU A 32 53.43 -29.94 -9.22
N LEU A 33 52.87 -29.36 -10.27
CA LEU A 33 52.16 -30.09 -11.32
C LEU A 33 53.07 -31.07 -12.06
N ASN A 34 54.30 -30.66 -12.38
CA ASN A 34 55.28 -31.52 -13.06
C ASN A 34 55.72 -32.68 -12.15
N ASP A 35 55.90 -32.42 -10.85
CA ASP A 35 56.22 -33.45 -9.85
C ASP A 35 55.07 -34.47 -9.69
N ASN A 36 53.81 -34.02 -9.69
CA ASN A 36 52.62 -34.88 -9.60
C ASN A 36 52.48 -35.82 -10.82
N GLN A 37 52.85 -35.35 -12.02
CA GLN A 37 52.85 -36.18 -13.23
C GLN A 37 53.91 -37.31 -13.22
N SER A 38 54.88 -37.26 -12.30
CA SER A 38 55.95 -38.28 -12.17
C SER A 38 55.63 -39.43 -11.21
N GLY A 39 54.45 -39.44 -10.57
CA GLY A 39 53.95 -40.57 -9.76
C GLY A 39 53.92 -40.38 -8.24
N VAL A 40 53.89 -39.13 -7.74
CA VAL A 40 53.65 -38.81 -6.32
C VAL A 40 52.15 -38.62 -6.09
N SER A 41 51.57 -39.03 -4.94
CA SER A 41 50.10 -39.05 -4.75
C SER A 41 49.43 -37.67 -4.88
N ASN A 42 48.15 -37.68 -5.26
CA ASN A 42 47.28 -36.51 -5.36
C ASN A 42 47.21 -35.69 -4.05
N ASP A 43 47.05 -36.35 -2.89
CA ASP A 43 46.85 -35.65 -1.61
C ASP A 43 48.11 -34.90 -1.14
N ALA A 44 49.30 -35.41 -1.48
CA ALA A 44 50.57 -34.75 -1.20
C ALA A 44 50.77 -33.50 -2.07
N THR A 45 50.25 -33.50 -3.30
CA THR A 45 50.30 -32.32 -4.18
C THR A 45 49.32 -31.24 -3.72
N PHE A 46 48.10 -31.62 -3.35
CA PHE A 46 47.11 -30.69 -2.79
C PHE A 46 47.61 -30.05 -1.50
N SER A 47 48.19 -30.83 -0.58
CA SER A 47 48.75 -30.30 0.66
C SER A 47 49.88 -29.30 0.39
N LYS A 48 50.79 -29.56 -0.55
CA LYS A 48 51.84 -28.60 -0.94
C LYS A 48 51.30 -27.32 -1.57
N VAL A 49 50.16 -27.36 -2.27
CA VAL A 49 49.50 -26.16 -2.79
C VAL A 49 48.87 -25.35 -1.66
N VAL A 50 48.23 -26.03 -0.69
CA VAL A 50 47.73 -25.42 0.53
C VAL A 50 48.87 -24.79 1.33
N ASP A 51 50.02 -25.47 1.48
CA ASP A 51 51.20 -24.94 2.16
C ASP A 51 51.77 -23.70 1.44
N LEU A 52 51.81 -23.73 0.11
CA LEU A 52 52.26 -22.58 -0.70
C LEU A 52 51.32 -21.38 -0.58
N ALA A 53 50.02 -21.61 -0.37
CA ALA A 53 49.00 -20.58 -0.16
C ALA A 53 48.92 -20.08 1.30
N SER A 54 49.22 -20.95 2.26
CA SER A 54 49.08 -20.69 3.69
C SER A 54 50.28 -19.95 4.29
N ASP A 55 51.44 -19.95 3.63
CA ASP A 55 52.71 -19.39 4.11
C ASP A 55 52.79 -17.84 4.15
N SER A 56 51.72 -17.09 4.43
CA SER A 56 51.89 -15.69 4.93
C SER A 56 50.66 -14.89 5.41
N THR A 57 49.39 -15.27 5.16
CA THR A 57 48.26 -14.35 5.44
C THR A 57 47.07 -14.98 6.15
N VAL A 58 46.55 -16.09 5.65
CA VAL A 58 45.40 -16.79 6.23
C VAL A 58 45.80 -17.50 7.54
N ALA A 59 46.91 -18.26 7.53
CA ALA A 59 47.42 -18.92 8.74
C ALA A 59 47.80 -17.91 9.85
N VAL A 60 48.29 -16.72 9.48
CA VAL A 60 48.61 -15.63 10.40
C VAL A 60 47.35 -15.17 11.13
N SER A 61 46.30 -14.88 10.37
CA SER A 61 45.02 -14.43 10.93
C SER A 61 44.33 -15.50 11.77
N VAL A 62 44.31 -16.75 11.30
CA VAL A 62 43.72 -17.89 12.01
C VAL A 62 44.45 -18.15 13.33
N GLY A 63 45.77 -18.29 13.31
CA GLY A 63 46.56 -18.64 14.49
C GLY A 63 46.58 -17.55 15.56
N THR A 64 46.72 -16.28 15.15
CA THR A 64 46.79 -15.17 16.10
C THR A 64 45.43 -14.83 16.71
N TYR A 65 44.35 -14.78 15.91
CA TYR A 65 43.02 -14.55 16.47
C TYR A 65 42.61 -15.69 17.41
N ASN A 66 42.89 -16.95 17.04
CA ASN A 66 42.55 -18.08 17.91
C ASN A 66 43.25 -17.99 19.26
N PHE A 67 44.53 -17.61 19.28
CA PHE A 67 45.27 -17.49 20.54
C PHE A 67 44.82 -16.30 21.39
N PHE A 68 44.63 -15.11 20.80
CA PHE A 68 44.38 -13.87 21.56
C PHE A 68 42.89 -13.62 21.87
N LEU A 69 41.99 -14.13 21.03
CA LEU A 69 40.54 -13.92 21.15
C LEU A 69 39.76 -15.21 21.42
N GLY A 70 40.40 -16.37 21.32
CA GLY A 70 39.78 -17.69 21.60
C GLY A 70 38.99 -18.28 20.43
N TYR A 71 39.04 -17.65 19.25
CA TYR A 71 38.38 -18.13 18.04
C TYR A 71 39.16 -17.71 16.78
N ALA A 72 39.07 -18.48 15.70
CA ALA A 72 39.53 -18.09 14.38
C ALA A 72 38.49 -17.17 13.67
N PRO A 73 38.91 -16.29 12.74
CA PRO A 73 37.97 -15.43 12.02
C PRO A 73 37.00 -16.22 11.14
N SER A 74 35.80 -15.69 10.93
CA SER A 74 34.82 -16.22 9.96
C SER A 74 35.35 -16.14 8.52
N GLN A 75 34.73 -16.83 7.56
CA GLN A 75 35.16 -16.77 6.16
C GLN A 75 35.16 -15.32 5.60
N ALA A 76 34.13 -14.53 5.93
CA ALA A 76 34.08 -13.11 5.60
C ALA A 76 35.19 -12.31 6.29
N GLY A 77 35.47 -12.63 7.56
CA GLY A 77 36.59 -12.03 8.32
C GLY A 77 37.95 -12.35 7.72
N LEU A 78 38.18 -13.59 7.28
CA LEU A 78 39.42 -14.02 6.62
C LEU A 78 39.63 -13.29 5.30
N THR A 79 38.58 -13.13 4.49
CA THR A 79 38.63 -12.37 3.23
C THR A 79 39.02 -10.90 3.49
N ALA A 80 38.40 -10.27 4.51
CA ALA A 80 38.68 -8.89 4.88
C ALA A 80 40.11 -8.69 5.41
N LEU A 81 40.57 -9.59 6.29
CA LEU A 81 41.92 -9.55 6.85
C LEU A 81 42.98 -9.84 5.78
N ASN A 82 42.74 -10.83 4.90
CA ASN A 82 43.66 -11.17 3.83
C ASN A 82 43.86 -10.00 2.85
N SER A 83 42.77 -9.28 2.52
CA SER A 83 42.83 -8.06 1.70
C SER A 83 43.70 -6.95 2.31
N ALA A 84 43.88 -6.93 3.65
CA ALA A 84 44.80 -6.00 4.32
C ALA A 84 46.28 -6.42 4.22
N TYR A 85 46.55 -7.69 3.93
CA TYR A 85 47.89 -8.28 3.84
C TYR A 85 48.45 -8.37 2.41
N VAL A 86 47.58 -8.43 1.40
CA VAL A 86 47.92 -8.49 -0.03
C VAL A 86 47.56 -7.17 -0.75
N GLY A 87 48.53 -6.55 -1.46
CA GLY A 87 48.32 -5.29 -2.20
C GLY A 87 49.18 -4.11 -1.73
N THR A 88 48.67 -2.88 -1.84
CA THR A 88 49.37 -1.61 -1.49
C THR A 88 49.21 -1.17 -0.03
N GLY A 89 48.77 -2.07 0.87
CA GLY A 89 48.52 -1.78 2.28
C GLY A 89 49.77 -1.66 3.15
N ASN A 90 49.61 -1.16 4.39
CA ASN A 90 50.72 -0.86 5.32
C ASN A 90 51.62 -2.05 5.69
N GLN A 91 51.17 -3.29 5.46
CA GLN A 91 51.92 -4.52 5.80
C GLN A 91 52.58 -5.19 4.58
N SER A 92 52.52 -4.56 3.40
CA SER A 92 53.12 -5.06 2.15
C SER A 92 54.66 -5.05 2.24
N GLY A 93 55.29 -6.22 2.05
CA GLY A 93 56.75 -6.37 2.10
C GLY A 93 57.32 -7.04 3.36
N MET A 94 56.50 -7.38 4.35
CA MET A 94 56.93 -8.21 5.50
C MET A 94 56.98 -9.70 5.15
N ASN A 95 58.02 -10.39 5.66
CA ASN A 95 58.10 -11.85 5.65
C ASN A 95 57.09 -12.47 6.65
N ALA A 96 56.85 -13.78 6.55
CA ALA A 96 55.83 -14.48 7.35
C ALA A 96 56.05 -14.35 8.87
N GLU A 97 57.30 -14.50 9.33
CA GLU A 97 57.72 -14.32 10.73
C GLU A 97 57.29 -12.96 11.29
N ASN A 98 57.63 -11.86 10.59
CA ASN A 98 57.28 -10.52 11.03
C ASN A 98 55.77 -10.25 10.99
N ARG A 99 55.00 -10.95 10.14
CA ARG A 99 53.53 -10.82 10.11
C ARG A 99 52.88 -11.42 11.36
N PHE A 100 53.30 -12.61 11.77
CA PHE A 100 52.83 -13.24 13.02
C PHE A 100 53.16 -12.37 14.23
N ILE A 101 54.39 -11.85 14.30
CA ILE A 101 54.84 -10.98 15.40
C ILE A 101 54.04 -9.67 15.41
N ALA A 102 53.92 -8.99 14.27
CA ALA A 102 53.23 -7.70 14.19
C ALA A 102 51.73 -7.81 14.54
N GLN A 103 51.04 -8.83 14.02
CA GLN A 103 49.62 -9.05 14.32
C GLN A 103 49.41 -9.42 15.79
N SER A 104 50.29 -10.23 16.38
CA SER A 104 50.23 -10.57 17.81
C SER A 104 50.39 -9.35 18.71
N ILE A 105 51.35 -8.47 18.38
CA ILE A 105 51.55 -7.21 19.10
C ILE A 105 50.29 -6.33 18.97
N SER A 106 49.78 -6.12 17.76
CA SER A 106 48.61 -5.27 17.54
C SER A 106 47.35 -5.82 18.23
N LEU A 107 47.09 -7.13 18.19
CA LEU A 107 45.97 -7.72 18.94
C LEU A 107 46.13 -7.52 20.45
N SER A 108 47.33 -7.68 20.99
CA SER A 108 47.58 -7.47 22.42
C SER A 108 47.52 -6.01 22.87
N MET A 109 47.59 -5.05 21.95
CA MET A 109 47.70 -3.63 22.26
C MET A 109 46.50 -2.79 21.83
N ASP A 110 45.99 -3.02 20.62
CA ASP A 110 44.98 -2.19 19.96
C ASP A 110 43.57 -2.78 20.09
N ASN A 111 43.45 -4.10 20.27
CA ASN A 111 42.16 -4.76 20.49
C ASN A 111 41.87 -4.88 21.99
N ALA A 112 40.84 -4.17 22.47
CA ALA A 112 40.52 -4.09 23.90
C ALA A 112 40.17 -5.45 24.53
N ALA A 113 39.48 -6.33 23.80
CA ALA A 113 39.10 -7.65 24.30
C ALA A 113 40.32 -8.57 24.43
N ALA A 114 41.15 -8.64 23.37
CA ALA A 114 42.39 -9.41 23.38
C ALA A 114 43.38 -8.89 24.43
N LYS A 115 43.56 -7.57 24.54
CA LYS A 115 44.42 -6.96 25.56
C LYS A 115 43.99 -7.32 26.98
N SER A 116 42.69 -7.26 27.27
CA SER A 116 42.14 -7.61 28.58
C SER A 116 42.40 -9.08 28.94
N SER A 117 42.02 -9.99 28.04
CA SER A 117 42.19 -11.43 28.23
C SER A 117 43.67 -11.84 28.32
N PHE A 118 44.51 -11.32 27.43
CA PHE A 118 45.94 -11.65 27.41
C PHE A 118 46.67 -11.07 28.62
N SER A 119 46.34 -9.85 29.05
CA SER A 119 46.89 -9.25 30.28
C SER A 119 46.51 -10.04 31.53
N ALA A 120 45.26 -10.53 31.61
CA ALA A 120 44.80 -11.34 32.74
C ALA A 120 45.59 -12.66 32.87
N SER A 121 45.88 -13.33 31.73
CA SER A 121 46.56 -14.62 31.73
C SER A 121 48.09 -14.52 31.76
N TYR A 122 48.68 -13.51 31.10
CA TYR A 122 50.13 -13.41 30.89
C TYR A 122 50.77 -12.18 31.54
N GLY A 123 50.00 -11.22 32.04
CA GLY A 123 50.51 -9.95 32.59
C GLY A 123 51.42 -10.13 33.79
N SER A 124 51.06 -11.04 34.72
CA SER A 124 51.81 -11.32 35.95
C SER A 124 52.98 -12.29 35.79
N LEU A 125 53.05 -13.03 34.68
CA LEU A 125 54.10 -14.01 34.41
C LEU A 125 55.43 -13.34 34.03
N SER A 126 56.57 -13.95 34.34
CA SER A 126 57.84 -13.59 33.70
C SER A 126 57.81 -13.92 32.21
N LEU A 127 58.72 -13.34 31.42
CA LEU A 127 58.77 -13.61 29.97
C LEU A 127 59.04 -15.10 29.67
N THR A 128 59.90 -15.75 30.46
CA THR A 128 60.20 -17.18 30.33
C THR A 128 59.00 -18.06 30.68
N GLU A 129 58.24 -17.72 31.73
CA GLU A 129 57.01 -18.44 32.08
C GLU A 129 55.92 -18.24 31.03
N ALA A 130 55.76 -17.01 30.53
CA ALA A 130 54.82 -16.68 29.46
C ALA A 130 55.16 -17.44 28.17
N ALA A 131 56.43 -17.46 27.76
CA ALA A 131 56.89 -18.21 26.59
C ALA A 131 56.65 -19.71 26.74
N LYS A 132 56.95 -20.29 27.92
CA LYS A 132 56.70 -21.70 28.20
C LYS A 132 55.21 -22.05 28.17
N ALA A 133 54.36 -21.23 28.78
CA ALA A 133 52.91 -21.42 28.77
C ALA A 133 52.33 -21.35 27.34
N ALA A 134 52.76 -20.36 26.54
CA ALA A 134 52.36 -20.25 25.14
C ALA A 134 52.83 -21.44 24.31
N TYR A 135 54.07 -21.91 24.50
CA TYR A 135 54.61 -23.08 23.80
C TYR A 135 53.78 -24.35 24.06
N LEU A 136 53.35 -24.54 25.31
CA LEU A 136 52.51 -25.68 25.70
C LEU A 136 51.08 -25.60 25.16
N ILE A 137 50.54 -24.40 24.93
CA ILE A 137 49.21 -24.22 24.34
C ILE A 137 49.26 -24.43 22.83
N ILE A 138 50.24 -23.84 22.16
CA ILE A 138 50.32 -23.79 20.70
C ILE A 138 50.83 -25.12 20.12
N ILE A 139 51.95 -25.61 20.67
CA ILE A 139 52.62 -26.83 20.19
C ILE A 139 52.20 -28.03 21.05
N GLY A 140 52.18 -27.88 22.36
CA GLY A 140 51.88 -28.98 23.29
C GLY A 140 53.09 -29.85 23.62
N GLN A 141 53.20 -30.28 24.88
CA GLN A 141 54.34 -31.07 25.36
C GLN A 141 54.47 -32.42 24.62
N ALA A 142 53.32 -33.06 24.34
CA ALA A 142 53.28 -34.36 23.66
C ALA A 142 53.82 -34.25 22.22
N ALA A 143 53.34 -33.27 21.44
CA ALA A 143 53.78 -33.06 20.08
C ALA A 143 55.24 -32.60 20.00
N ALA A 144 55.68 -31.74 20.93
CA ALA A 144 57.08 -31.34 21.03
C ALA A 144 58.00 -32.55 21.30
N THR A 145 57.64 -33.41 22.25
CA THR A 145 58.42 -34.61 22.60
C THR A 145 58.45 -35.60 21.43
N ALA A 146 57.32 -35.83 20.76
CA ALA A 146 57.22 -36.71 19.59
C ALA A 146 58.11 -36.27 18.42
N ASN A 147 58.41 -34.96 18.33
CA ASN A 147 59.28 -34.38 17.30
C ASN A 147 60.71 -34.09 17.80
N ASN A 148 61.12 -34.67 18.94
CA ASN A 148 62.44 -34.48 19.56
C ASN A 148 62.78 -33.01 19.89
N ILE A 149 61.76 -32.18 20.18
CA ILE A 149 61.94 -30.79 20.57
C ILE A 149 62.05 -30.68 22.09
N ASN A 150 63.17 -30.15 22.57
CA ASN A 150 63.34 -29.79 23.97
C ASN A 150 62.71 -28.41 24.23
N VAL A 151 61.52 -28.40 24.83
CA VAL A 151 60.74 -27.18 25.13
C VAL A 151 61.53 -26.20 26.00
N ASP A 152 62.24 -26.67 27.02
CA ASP A 152 63.00 -25.79 27.91
C ASP A 152 64.18 -25.11 27.18
N ALA A 153 64.84 -25.83 26.28
CA ALA A 153 65.89 -25.26 25.44
C ALA A 153 65.34 -24.26 24.40
N ALA A 154 64.18 -24.56 23.81
CA ALA A 154 63.51 -23.67 22.85
C ALA A 154 63.04 -22.37 23.54
N VAL A 155 62.42 -22.48 24.72
CA VAL A 155 62.01 -21.32 25.53
C VAL A 155 63.23 -20.51 25.95
N ALA A 156 64.31 -21.15 26.42
CA ALA A 156 65.54 -20.44 26.78
C ALA A 156 66.16 -19.68 25.60
N TYR A 157 66.05 -20.22 24.38
CA TYR A 157 66.47 -19.54 23.16
C TYR A 157 65.59 -18.33 22.84
N LEU A 158 64.26 -18.47 22.93
CA LEU A 158 63.31 -17.37 22.66
C LEU A 158 63.41 -16.24 23.68
N THR A 159 63.77 -16.54 24.92
CA THR A 159 63.86 -15.55 26.01
C THR A 159 65.29 -15.17 26.38
N ASN A 160 66.28 -15.44 25.51
CA ASN A 160 67.65 -15.00 25.74
C ASN A 160 67.77 -13.46 25.67
N ALA A 161 68.80 -12.88 26.30
CA ALA A 161 68.94 -11.43 26.40
C ALA A 161 68.96 -10.69 25.05
N THR A 162 69.49 -11.32 23.99
CA THR A 162 69.54 -10.75 22.64
C THR A 162 68.15 -10.72 22.00
N SER A 163 67.37 -11.79 22.08
CA SER A 163 65.99 -11.86 21.59
C SER A 163 65.09 -10.85 22.31
N VAL A 164 65.23 -10.74 23.63
CA VAL A 164 64.47 -9.77 24.43
C VAL A 164 64.80 -8.34 24.05
N ALA A 165 66.08 -8.01 23.81
CA ALA A 165 66.48 -6.69 23.37
C ALA A 165 65.91 -6.33 21.99
N TYR A 166 65.87 -7.29 21.06
CA TYR A 166 65.29 -7.13 19.73
C TYR A 166 63.78 -6.82 19.80
N TYR A 167 62.99 -7.66 20.49
CA TYR A 167 61.54 -7.43 20.62
C TYR A 167 61.22 -6.15 21.39
N THR A 168 62.01 -5.82 22.41
CA THR A 168 61.83 -4.57 23.18
C THR A 168 62.07 -3.34 22.30
N ALA A 169 63.08 -3.38 21.42
CA ALA A 169 63.34 -2.30 20.47
C ALA A 169 62.22 -2.17 19.43
N LEU A 170 61.73 -3.29 18.90
CA LEU A 170 60.62 -3.34 17.95
C LEU A 170 59.32 -2.75 18.54
N VAL A 171 58.98 -3.14 19.77
CA VAL A 171 57.80 -2.62 20.48
C VAL A 171 57.92 -1.13 20.74
N LYS A 172 59.08 -0.64 21.21
CA LYS A 172 59.30 0.79 21.48
C LYS A 172 59.26 1.64 20.21
N ALA A 173 59.72 1.11 19.09
CA ALA A 173 59.67 1.82 17.82
C ALA A 173 58.22 2.01 17.31
N ASN A 174 57.36 1.00 17.50
CA ASN A 174 55.98 1.02 17.01
C ASN A 174 54.98 1.61 18.03
N TYR A 175 55.26 1.51 19.33
CA TYR A 175 54.41 2.00 20.43
C TYR A 175 55.23 2.86 21.42
N PRO A 176 55.76 4.02 21.00
CA PRO A 176 56.70 4.81 21.81
C PRO A 176 56.09 5.37 23.11
N ASN A 177 54.76 5.51 23.15
CA ASN A 177 54.01 6.08 24.28
C ASN A 177 53.38 5.03 25.21
N ALA A 178 53.60 3.74 24.97
CA ALA A 178 53.04 2.67 25.80
C ALA A 178 53.67 2.66 27.21
N SER A 179 52.89 2.34 28.24
CA SER A 179 53.40 2.21 29.61
C SER A 179 54.44 1.08 29.72
N ALA A 180 55.28 1.07 30.77
CA ALA A 180 56.26 0.01 30.94
C ALA A 180 55.62 -1.39 31.07
N ALA A 181 54.42 -1.47 31.66
CA ALA A 181 53.63 -2.70 31.76
C ALA A 181 53.09 -3.13 30.39
N ASP A 182 52.58 -2.19 29.60
CA ASP A 182 52.11 -2.46 28.23
C ASP A 182 53.25 -2.88 27.31
N GLN A 183 54.42 -2.24 27.41
CA GLN A 183 55.61 -2.64 26.65
C GLN A 183 56.06 -4.07 27.01
N ALA A 184 56.03 -4.44 28.29
CA ALA A 184 56.36 -5.80 28.72
C ALA A 184 55.32 -6.82 28.23
N LEU A 185 54.04 -6.45 28.18
CA LEU A 185 52.97 -7.29 27.66
C LEU A 185 53.11 -7.48 26.13
N ALA A 186 53.41 -6.42 25.39
CA ALA A 186 53.65 -6.47 23.95
C ALA A 186 54.89 -7.30 23.58
N VAL A 187 55.96 -7.28 24.39
CA VAL A 187 57.13 -8.16 24.19
C VAL A 187 56.76 -9.63 24.39
N LYS A 188 55.87 -9.95 25.35
CA LYS A 188 55.35 -11.32 25.49
C LYS A 188 54.53 -11.73 24.27
N ALA A 189 53.68 -10.83 23.76
CA ALA A 189 52.89 -11.08 22.55
C ALA A 189 53.78 -11.28 21.31
N ALA A 190 54.91 -10.57 21.20
CA ALA A 190 55.88 -10.78 20.14
C ALA A 190 56.47 -12.19 20.17
N VAL A 191 56.83 -12.69 21.37
CA VAL A 191 57.33 -14.07 21.55
C VAL A 191 56.25 -15.11 21.24
N VAL A 192 54.98 -14.83 21.57
CA VAL A 192 53.84 -15.68 21.16
C VAL A 192 53.74 -15.75 19.63
N GLY A 193 53.83 -14.61 18.94
CA GLY A 193 53.82 -14.55 17.48
C GLY A 193 54.94 -15.39 16.87
N GLU A 194 56.15 -15.30 17.43
CA GLU A 194 57.28 -16.14 17.03
C GLU A 194 56.99 -17.64 17.24
N ILE A 195 56.41 -18.02 18.38
CA ILE A 195 56.04 -19.43 18.64
C ILE A 195 54.98 -19.92 17.64
N LEU A 196 53.98 -19.10 17.30
CA LEU A 196 52.96 -19.41 16.29
C LEU A 196 53.58 -19.61 14.89
N PHE A 197 54.51 -18.73 14.50
CA PHE A 197 55.25 -18.87 13.25
C PHE A 197 56.07 -20.16 13.21
N GLN A 198 56.82 -20.45 14.27
CA GLN A 198 57.61 -21.68 14.33
C GLN A 198 56.73 -22.91 14.35
N ALA A 199 55.59 -22.89 15.05
CA ALA A 199 54.64 -24.00 15.08
C ALA A 199 54.06 -24.29 13.70
N THR A 200 53.83 -23.27 12.87
CA THR A 200 53.26 -23.42 11.52
C THR A 200 54.31 -23.75 10.46
N SER A 201 55.56 -23.30 10.62
CA SER A 201 56.61 -23.42 9.59
C SER A 201 57.58 -24.60 9.79
N PHE A 202 57.53 -25.27 10.94
CA PHE A 202 58.42 -26.41 11.24
C PHE A 202 58.10 -27.65 10.38
N ASN A 203 59.12 -28.48 10.10
CA ASN A 203 59.00 -29.71 9.29
C ASN A 203 58.46 -29.47 7.86
N GLN A 204 59.13 -28.60 7.09
CA GLN A 204 58.80 -28.33 5.68
C GLN A 204 57.37 -27.80 5.46
N GLY A 205 56.82 -27.04 6.42
CA GLY A 205 55.45 -26.49 6.35
C GLY A 205 54.34 -27.42 6.87
N ALA A 206 54.66 -28.65 7.30
CA ALA A 206 53.67 -29.57 7.84
C ALA A 206 53.09 -29.15 9.20
N GLY A 207 53.78 -28.23 9.89
CA GLY A 207 53.39 -27.71 11.20
C GLY A 207 53.52 -28.73 12.34
N ILE A 208 53.64 -28.24 13.58
CA ILE A 208 53.64 -29.07 14.80
C ILE A 208 52.66 -28.48 15.81
N GLY A 209 51.86 -29.36 16.40
CA GLY A 209 50.91 -29.02 17.46
C GLY A 209 49.48 -28.86 16.96
N SER A 210 48.54 -28.75 17.90
CA SER A 210 47.11 -28.71 17.61
C SER A 210 46.73 -27.45 16.83
N TYR A 211 47.35 -26.29 17.12
CA TYR A 211 47.07 -25.03 16.42
C TYR A 211 47.46 -25.09 14.94
N ALA A 212 48.66 -25.60 14.63
CA ALA A 212 49.14 -25.69 13.26
C ALA A 212 48.32 -26.69 12.43
N GLN A 213 47.99 -27.84 13.02
CA GLN A 213 47.16 -28.86 12.37
C GLN A 213 45.72 -28.36 12.14
N ALA A 214 45.10 -27.72 13.14
CA ALA A 214 43.75 -27.19 13.03
C ALA A 214 43.66 -26.06 11.99
N SER A 215 44.64 -25.16 12.00
CA SER A 215 44.75 -24.11 10.98
C SER A 215 44.91 -24.70 9.59
N THR A 216 45.71 -25.77 9.42
CA THR A 216 45.89 -26.43 8.13
C THR A 216 44.61 -27.10 7.64
N ASN A 217 43.86 -27.74 8.54
CA ASN A 217 42.57 -28.38 8.21
C ASN A 217 41.51 -27.36 7.79
N LEU A 218 41.42 -26.22 8.49
CA LEU A 218 40.53 -25.12 8.11
C LEU A 218 40.89 -24.59 6.72
N VAL A 219 42.17 -24.37 6.43
CA VAL A 219 42.61 -23.89 5.10
C VAL A 219 42.35 -24.94 4.02
N LYS A 220 42.49 -26.24 4.33
CA LYS A 220 42.13 -27.33 3.40
C LYS A 220 40.64 -27.35 3.08
N ASP A 221 39.78 -27.15 4.07
CA ASP A 221 38.32 -27.03 3.87
C ASP A 221 38.03 -25.89 2.89
N LEU A 222 38.55 -24.70 3.19
CA LEU A 222 38.40 -23.54 2.33
C LEU A 222 38.97 -23.76 0.92
N ALA A 223 40.09 -24.47 0.80
CA ALA A 223 40.77 -24.68 -0.47
C ALA A 223 39.96 -25.53 -1.47
N LEU A 224 39.11 -26.44 -0.98
CA LEU A 224 38.42 -27.42 -1.83
C LEU A 224 37.34 -26.78 -2.72
N ASP A 225 36.52 -25.90 -2.14
CA ASP A 225 35.34 -25.34 -2.82
C ASP A 225 35.06 -23.87 -2.49
N ASN A 226 35.99 -23.19 -1.80
CA ASN A 226 35.85 -21.80 -1.35
C ASN A 226 34.70 -21.59 -0.35
N VAL A 227 34.32 -22.62 0.42
CA VAL A 227 33.30 -22.54 1.48
C VAL A 227 33.85 -23.18 2.77
N LEU A 228 33.69 -22.52 3.91
CA LEU A 228 33.93 -23.14 5.21
C LEU A 228 32.69 -23.89 5.69
N THR A 229 32.81 -25.19 5.87
CA THR A 229 31.72 -26.07 6.32
C THR A 229 31.24 -25.76 7.74
N ASN A 230 32.12 -25.25 8.60
CA ASN A 230 31.80 -24.82 9.97
C ASN A 230 31.94 -23.30 10.16
N ASP A 231 31.53 -22.49 9.17
CA ASP A 231 31.56 -21.04 9.32
C ASP A 231 30.55 -20.53 10.37
N SER A 232 30.88 -19.41 11.01
CA SER A 232 30.04 -18.75 12.01
C SER A 232 30.28 -17.25 11.99
N THR A 233 29.22 -16.45 12.08
CA THR A 233 29.31 -14.98 12.07
C THR A 233 30.02 -14.41 13.30
N THR A 234 30.12 -15.18 14.39
CA THR A 234 30.80 -14.78 15.64
C THR A 234 32.25 -15.25 15.75
N GLY A 235 32.77 -15.94 14.72
CA GLY A 235 34.08 -16.58 14.75
C GLY A 235 33.99 -18.10 14.92
N ILE A 236 35.07 -18.80 14.57
CA ILE A 236 35.15 -20.26 14.46
C ILE A 236 35.92 -20.80 15.67
N ASP A 237 35.36 -21.76 16.39
CA ASP A 237 36.11 -22.57 17.36
C ASP A 237 37.10 -23.47 16.60
N LEU A 238 38.33 -22.98 16.43
CA LEU A 238 39.31 -23.61 15.55
C LEU A 238 39.65 -25.02 16.03
N LEU A 239 39.88 -25.20 17.32
CA LEU A 239 40.31 -26.47 17.87
C LEU A 239 39.15 -27.46 17.99
N GLY A 240 37.95 -26.99 18.36
CA GLY A 240 36.77 -27.84 18.46
C GLY A 240 36.19 -28.28 17.11
N LYS A 241 36.43 -27.51 16.03
CA LYS A 241 35.89 -27.82 14.70
C LYS A 241 36.92 -28.40 13.73
N TYR A 242 38.15 -27.91 13.78
CA TYR A 242 39.20 -28.27 12.82
C TYR A 242 40.43 -28.89 13.46
N GLY A 243 40.53 -28.94 14.80
CA GLY A 243 41.56 -29.68 15.50
C GLY A 243 41.60 -31.14 15.03
N THR A 244 42.78 -31.76 15.09
CA THR A 244 42.79 -33.22 15.19
C THR A 244 42.07 -33.54 16.48
N THR A 245 40.93 -34.25 16.42
CA THR A 245 40.37 -34.90 17.60
C THR A 245 41.51 -35.51 18.38
N ASN A 246 41.51 -35.35 19.71
CA ASN A 246 42.42 -36.09 20.57
C ASN A 246 42.50 -37.51 20.00
N GLY A 247 43.69 -37.92 19.56
CA GLY A 247 43.81 -39.17 18.81
C GLY A 247 43.19 -40.31 19.63
N GLY A 248 42.15 -40.94 19.11
CA GLY A 248 41.66 -42.22 19.64
C GLY A 248 40.18 -42.38 19.99
N GLY A 249 39.30 -41.40 19.79
CA GLY A 249 37.86 -41.59 20.06
C GLY A 249 37.28 -42.81 19.32
N THR A 250 36.53 -43.65 20.02
CA THR A 250 35.98 -44.92 19.55
C THR A 250 34.45 -44.93 19.57
N SER A 251 33.85 -45.70 18.66
CA SER A 251 32.42 -46.01 18.72
C SER A 251 32.22 -47.33 19.44
N LEU A 252 31.63 -47.27 20.62
CA LEU A 252 31.40 -48.41 21.51
C LEU A 252 29.91 -48.77 21.46
N VAL A 253 29.59 -50.05 21.35
CA VAL A 253 28.20 -50.54 21.35
C VAL A 253 28.02 -51.43 22.57
N LEU A 254 27.02 -51.11 23.39
CA LEU A 254 26.67 -51.94 24.55
C LEU A 254 26.17 -53.32 24.09
N THR A 255 26.30 -54.32 24.94
CA THR A 255 25.92 -55.71 24.67
C THR A 255 24.67 -56.10 25.46
N GLY A 256 24.08 -57.27 25.22
CA GLY A 256 22.95 -57.74 26.03
C GLY A 256 23.32 -58.20 27.46
N GLY A 257 24.58 -58.01 27.87
CA GLY A 257 25.11 -58.38 29.19
C GLY A 257 25.15 -57.19 30.16
N VAL A 258 25.89 -57.35 31.26
CA VAL A 258 26.26 -56.23 32.14
C VAL A 258 27.53 -55.60 31.56
N ASP A 259 27.44 -54.36 31.11
CA ASP A 259 28.56 -53.66 30.48
C ASP A 259 29.28 -52.73 31.46
N SER A 260 30.61 -52.72 31.38
CA SER A 260 31.48 -51.75 32.07
C SER A 260 32.39 -51.12 31.04
N ILE A 261 31.91 -50.03 30.44
CA ILE A 261 32.59 -49.33 29.35
C ILE A 261 33.36 -48.15 29.92
N THR A 262 34.60 -47.99 29.47
CA THR A 262 35.41 -46.81 29.69
C THR A 262 35.93 -46.36 28.34
N GLY A 263 35.56 -45.17 27.91
CA GLY A 263 36.07 -44.56 26.71
C GLY A 263 37.52 -44.09 26.89
N THR A 264 38.01 -43.47 25.84
CA THR A 264 39.38 -43.08 25.63
C THR A 264 39.62 -41.65 26.13
N SER A 265 40.68 -41.02 25.63
CA SER A 265 40.96 -39.61 25.86
C SER A 265 40.54 -38.71 24.68
N GLY A 266 39.86 -39.28 23.67
CA GLY A 266 39.28 -38.56 22.54
C GLY A 266 37.76 -38.71 22.51
N ASP A 267 37.08 -38.00 21.62
CA ASP A 267 35.61 -37.93 21.59
C ASP A 267 34.97 -39.30 21.25
N ASP A 268 34.47 -40.00 22.25
CA ASP A 268 33.88 -41.32 22.13
C ASP A 268 32.35 -41.27 21.88
N THR A 269 31.82 -42.28 21.19
CA THR A 269 30.37 -42.45 21.01
C THR A 269 29.93 -43.82 21.51
N ILE A 270 29.21 -43.86 22.62
CA ILE A 270 28.64 -45.08 23.20
C ILE A 270 27.19 -45.23 22.73
N THR A 271 26.81 -46.39 22.21
CA THR A 271 25.43 -46.65 21.72
C THR A 271 24.77 -47.81 22.45
N GLY A 272 23.56 -47.58 22.95
CA GLY A 272 22.71 -48.57 23.62
C GLY A 272 21.33 -48.73 22.96
N LEU A 273 20.72 -49.89 23.13
CA LEU A 273 19.40 -50.25 22.63
C LEU A 273 18.45 -50.62 23.78
N VAL A 274 17.28 -49.99 23.84
CA VAL A 274 16.16 -50.40 24.70
C VAL A 274 15.08 -51.05 23.85
N ASP A 275 14.83 -52.35 24.06
CA ASP A 275 13.78 -53.12 23.39
C ASP A 275 13.18 -54.16 24.35
N SER A 276 11.88 -54.04 24.63
CA SER A 276 11.13 -54.97 25.48
C SER A 276 10.25 -55.95 24.68
N THR A 277 10.42 -56.02 23.36
CA THR A 277 9.71 -56.98 22.49
C THR A 277 10.14 -58.41 22.81
N ALA A 278 9.18 -59.34 22.83
CA ALA A 278 9.47 -60.75 23.14
C ALA A 278 10.49 -61.35 22.15
N GLY A 279 11.65 -61.76 22.65
CA GLY A 279 12.75 -62.33 21.85
C GLY A 279 13.83 -61.33 21.42
N ALA A 280 13.69 -60.05 21.75
CA ALA A 280 14.74 -59.04 21.56
C ALA A 280 15.75 -59.04 22.72
N THR A 281 16.98 -58.61 22.44
CA THR A 281 18.05 -58.44 23.43
C THR A 281 18.36 -56.95 23.61
N PRO A 282 17.80 -56.27 24.64
CA PRO A 282 18.18 -54.89 24.94
C PRO A 282 19.66 -54.85 25.31
N THR A 283 20.35 -53.79 24.88
CA THR A 283 21.77 -53.57 25.19
C THR A 283 22.02 -52.44 26.16
N PHE A 284 21.01 -51.59 26.44
CA PHE A 284 21.09 -50.62 27.52
C PHE A 284 20.28 -51.16 28.70
N THR A 285 20.96 -51.62 29.74
CA THR A 285 20.37 -52.31 30.89
C THR A 285 20.72 -51.65 32.21
N SER A 286 19.91 -51.90 33.24
CA SER A 286 20.00 -51.23 34.54
C SER A 286 21.26 -51.56 35.36
N LEU A 287 22.16 -52.41 34.86
CA LEU A 287 23.40 -52.78 35.54
C LEU A 287 24.65 -52.20 34.85
N ASP A 288 24.47 -51.46 33.76
CA ASP A 288 25.59 -50.94 32.98
C ASP A 288 26.28 -49.78 33.71
N THR A 289 27.60 -49.70 33.53
CA THR A 289 28.45 -48.60 34.00
C THR A 289 29.18 -48.01 32.79
N ILE A 290 28.96 -46.73 32.54
CA ILE A 290 29.46 -46.01 31.36
C ILE A 290 30.34 -44.85 31.84
N ALA A 291 31.61 -44.86 31.43
CA ALA A 291 32.52 -43.74 31.60
C ALA A 291 32.98 -43.28 30.20
N GLY A 292 32.73 -42.02 29.81
CA GLY A 292 33.18 -41.52 28.50
C GLY A 292 34.68 -41.27 28.45
N GLY A 293 35.26 -40.78 29.55
CA GLY A 293 36.70 -40.59 29.66
C GLY A 293 37.06 -39.12 29.62
N ALA A 294 38.08 -38.75 28.85
CA ALA A 294 38.40 -37.35 28.59
C ALA A 294 38.09 -37.08 27.12
N GLY A 295 37.59 -35.90 26.78
CA GLY A 295 37.08 -35.63 25.43
C GLY A 295 35.71 -35.01 25.52
N ASN A 296 35.02 -34.92 24.39
CA ASN A 296 33.60 -34.55 24.33
C ASN A 296 32.79 -35.78 23.91
N ASP A 297 32.35 -36.55 24.89
CA ASP A 297 31.81 -37.88 24.71
C ASP A 297 30.29 -37.87 24.52
N THR A 298 29.77 -38.83 23.76
CA THR A 298 28.35 -38.93 23.40
C THR A 298 27.77 -40.30 23.74
N LEU A 299 26.70 -40.34 24.52
CA LEU A 299 25.86 -41.52 24.74
C LEU A 299 24.60 -41.44 23.87
N VAL A 300 24.42 -42.40 22.96
CA VAL A 300 23.23 -42.55 22.11
C VAL A 300 22.37 -43.71 22.62
N ILE A 301 21.13 -43.44 23.01
CA ILE A 301 20.15 -44.45 23.42
C ILE A 301 19.07 -44.53 22.34
N ASN A 302 19.06 -45.65 21.60
CA ASN A 302 17.99 -45.99 20.68
C ASN A 302 16.95 -46.83 21.42
N SER A 303 15.66 -46.47 21.36
CA SER A 303 14.58 -47.18 22.03
C SER A 303 13.53 -47.62 21.02
N ILE A 304 13.34 -48.94 20.84
CA ILE A 304 12.31 -49.50 19.96
C ILE A 304 10.95 -49.51 20.68
N THR A 305 10.95 -49.80 21.99
CA THR A 305 9.78 -49.67 22.87
C THR A 305 9.84 -48.34 23.64
N ALA A 306 8.88 -48.06 24.54
CA ALA A 306 8.93 -46.85 25.36
C ALA A 306 10.18 -46.85 26.26
N LEU A 307 10.92 -45.74 26.28
CA LEU A 307 12.00 -45.53 27.25
C LEU A 307 11.38 -44.98 28.54
N ALA A 308 11.44 -45.75 29.62
CA ALA A 308 10.95 -45.34 30.93
C ALA A 308 12.12 -44.89 31.82
N GLN A 309 11.83 -44.04 32.81
CA GLN A 309 12.84 -43.61 33.79
C GLN A 309 13.52 -44.78 34.52
N THR A 310 12.77 -45.87 34.76
CA THR A 310 13.29 -47.10 35.39
C THR A 310 14.39 -47.78 34.58
N ASN A 311 14.51 -47.50 33.27
CA ASN A 311 15.63 -47.96 32.45
C ASN A 311 16.95 -47.21 32.76
N LEU A 312 16.86 -46.00 33.34
CA LEU A 312 18.00 -45.10 33.59
C LEU A 312 18.45 -45.12 35.07
N ASP A 313 17.52 -45.33 36.02
CA ASP A 313 17.71 -45.12 37.47
C ASP A 313 18.91 -45.85 38.11
N ALA A 314 19.36 -46.96 37.52
CA ALA A 314 20.45 -47.77 38.06
C ALA A 314 21.72 -47.77 37.18
N VAL A 315 21.71 -47.06 36.05
CA VAL A 315 22.88 -46.90 35.18
C VAL A 315 23.77 -45.79 35.70
N THR A 316 25.05 -46.08 35.89
CA THR A 316 26.03 -45.08 36.31
C THR A 316 26.72 -44.50 35.08
N VAL A 317 26.60 -43.18 34.88
CA VAL A 317 27.21 -42.45 33.76
C VAL A 317 28.13 -41.36 34.30
N THR A 318 29.38 -41.33 33.83
CA THR A 318 30.41 -40.35 34.21
C THR A 318 31.24 -39.94 32.99
N GLY A 319 31.76 -38.70 32.96
CA GLY A 319 32.56 -38.17 31.85
C GLY A 319 31.88 -38.30 30.49
N VAL A 320 30.55 -38.10 30.43
CA VAL A 320 29.79 -38.06 29.16
C VAL A 320 29.09 -36.71 29.08
N GLU A 321 29.48 -35.92 28.08
CA GLU A 321 29.00 -34.54 27.93
C GLU A 321 27.66 -34.49 27.17
N ASN A 322 27.42 -35.40 26.23
CA ASN A 322 26.26 -35.39 25.36
C ASN A 322 25.43 -36.67 25.48
N VAL A 323 24.13 -36.54 25.70
CA VAL A 323 23.18 -37.66 25.69
C VAL A 323 22.18 -37.44 24.54
N THR A 324 22.04 -38.43 23.66
CA THR A 324 21.09 -38.40 22.54
C THR A 324 20.09 -39.56 22.67
N LEU A 325 18.80 -39.24 22.72
CA LEU A 325 17.70 -40.19 22.83
C LEU A 325 16.93 -40.26 21.50
N ARG A 326 16.72 -41.49 21.01
CA ARG A 326 15.99 -41.80 19.77
C ARG A 326 14.94 -42.88 20.04
N GLY A 327 13.71 -42.48 20.34
CA GLY A 327 12.61 -43.39 20.63
C GLY A 327 11.66 -43.58 19.45
N ALA A 328 11.37 -44.82 19.06
CA ALA A 328 10.24 -45.14 18.19
C ALA A 328 8.88 -45.06 18.92
N ALA A 329 8.90 -44.92 20.25
CA ALA A 329 7.76 -44.77 21.14
C ALA A 329 7.99 -43.60 22.14
N ALA A 330 7.29 -43.61 23.27
CA ALA A 330 7.42 -42.56 24.30
C ALA A 330 8.82 -42.55 24.94
N VAL A 331 9.34 -41.37 25.22
CA VAL A 331 10.61 -41.14 25.92
C VAL A 331 10.35 -40.43 27.23
N VAL A 332 10.69 -41.07 28.35
CA VAL A 332 10.69 -40.50 29.70
C VAL A 332 12.10 -40.62 30.27
N ALA A 333 12.80 -39.49 30.45
CA ALA A 333 14.20 -39.50 30.85
C ALA A 333 14.61 -38.30 31.72
N ASN A 334 15.11 -38.57 32.91
CA ASN A 334 15.70 -37.63 33.84
C ASN A 334 17.19 -37.97 33.98
N VAL A 335 18.03 -37.10 33.42
CA VAL A 335 19.50 -37.22 33.48
C VAL A 335 20.12 -36.21 34.44
N SER A 336 19.32 -35.52 35.26
CA SER A 336 19.82 -34.51 36.20
C SER A 336 20.81 -35.06 37.23
N GLY A 337 20.81 -36.37 37.48
CA GLY A 337 21.78 -37.06 38.32
C GLY A 337 23.13 -37.35 37.64
N TRP A 338 23.26 -37.18 36.32
CA TRP A 338 24.49 -37.39 35.57
C TRP A 338 25.25 -36.05 35.47
N THR A 339 26.20 -35.85 36.37
CA THR A 339 26.79 -34.52 36.65
C THR A 339 27.61 -33.92 35.52
N ASP A 340 28.19 -34.76 34.67
CA ASP A 340 29.09 -34.33 33.59
C ASP A 340 28.33 -34.01 32.29
N VAL A 341 27.03 -34.31 32.24
CA VAL A 341 26.19 -34.02 31.08
C VAL A 341 26.05 -32.50 30.90
N THR A 342 26.37 -32.04 29.70
CA THR A 342 26.22 -30.64 29.26
C THR A 342 25.18 -30.48 28.15
N ALA A 343 24.74 -31.58 27.52
CA ALA A 343 23.66 -31.59 26.55
C ALA A 343 22.80 -32.87 26.61
N LEU A 344 21.48 -32.71 26.62
CA LEU A 344 20.48 -33.78 26.44
C LEU A 344 19.65 -33.50 25.19
N ASN A 345 19.67 -34.40 24.21
CA ASN A 345 18.96 -34.25 22.95
C ASN A 345 17.96 -35.38 22.73
N VAL A 346 16.68 -35.07 22.56
CA VAL A 346 15.67 -35.99 22.00
C VAL A 346 15.54 -35.67 20.51
N THR A 347 15.84 -36.63 19.66
CA THR A 347 15.84 -36.43 18.19
C THR A 347 14.74 -37.21 17.47
N GLN A 348 14.01 -38.03 18.22
CA GLN A 348 12.80 -38.75 17.78
C GLN A 348 12.06 -39.30 19.01
N ALA A 349 10.74 -39.12 19.08
CA ALA A 349 9.86 -39.79 20.06
C ALA A 349 8.37 -39.69 19.63
N THR A 350 7.49 -40.52 20.19
CA THR A 350 6.04 -40.25 20.08
C THR A 350 5.56 -39.20 21.07
N THR A 351 6.14 -39.21 22.28
CA THR A 351 5.99 -38.19 23.33
C THR A 351 7.34 -38.07 24.04
N ALA A 352 7.67 -36.89 24.56
CA ALA A 352 8.93 -36.67 25.27
C ALA A 352 8.67 -36.00 26.62
N THR A 353 9.12 -36.64 27.70
CA THR A 353 9.13 -36.07 29.05
C THR A 353 10.56 -36.15 29.57
N VAL A 354 11.27 -35.02 29.56
CA VAL A 354 12.71 -35.00 29.86
C VAL A 354 13.09 -34.00 30.93
N GLN A 355 14.12 -34.35 31.72
CA GLN A 355 14.69 -33.46 32.73
C GLN A 355 16.23 -33.52 32.72
N ALA A 356 16.86 -32.36 32.86
CA ALA A 356 18.31 -32.25 33.02
C ALA A 356 18.70 -31.24 34.11
N SER A 357 19.97 -31.29 34.55
CA SER A 357 20.52 -30.36 35.53
C SER A 357 20.68 -28.95 34.95
N SER A 358 20.91 -27.94 35.79
CA SER A 358 21.11 -26.55 35.35
C SER A 358 22.41 -26.31 34.57
N SER A 359 23.31 -27.31 34.47
CA SER A 359 24.52 -27.25 33.64
C SER A 359 24.28 -27.74 32.21
N ALA A 360 23.20 -28.48 31.96
CA ALA A 360 22.96 -29.16 30.69
C ALA A 360 21.91 -28.46 29.83
N SER A 361 22.20 -28.20 28.56
CA SER A 361 21.20 -27.74 27.60
C SER A 361 20.32 -28.89 27.12
N ILE A 362 19.03 -28.64 26.91
CA ILE A 362 18.05 -29.63 26.44
C ILE A 362 17.59 -29.26 25.03
N GLY A 363 17.73 -30.18 24.08
CA GLY A 363 17.18 -30.08 22.73
C GLY A 363 16.10 -31.14 22.50
N VAL A 364 14.94 -30.77 21.98
CA VAL A 364 13.87 -31.71 21.62
C VAL A 364 13.42 -31.44 20.19
N SER A 365 13.40 -32.48 19.36
CA SER A 365 12.99 -32.40 17.96
C SER A 365 12.35 -33.72 17.48
N ASN A 366 11.55 -33.61 16.41
CA ASN A 366 10.85 -34.74 15.76
C ASN A 366 10.03 -35.59 16.75
N VAL A 367 9.29 -34.91 17.64
CA VAL A 367 8.32 -35.56 18.52
C VAL A 367 6.93 -35.41 17.90
N SER A 368 6.15 -36.49 17.85
CA SER A 368 4.84 -36.49 17.18
C SER A 368 3.65 -36.21 18.11
N GLY A 369 3.90 -35.88 19.37
CA GLY A 369 2.92 -35.69 20.43
C GLY A 369 3.50 -34.87 21.57
N ALA A 370 2.85 -34.89 22.74
CA ALA A 370 3.17 -33.98 23.84
C ALA A 370 4.66 -33.99 24.25
N ILE A 371 5.18 -32.78 24.50
CA ILE A 371 6.54 -32.48 24.92
C ILE A 371 6.50 -31.84 26.31
N THR A 372 7.24 -32.40 27.26
CA THR A 372 7.44 -31.84 28.60
C THR A 372 8.92 -31.78 28.92
N VAL A 373 9.41 -30.61 29.27
CA VAL A 373 10.83 -30.37 29.59
C VAL A 373 10.94 -29.69 30.95
N ASP A 374 11.76 -30.25 31.84
CA ASP A 374 12.08 -29.65 33.14
C ASP A 374 13.60 -29.47 33.32
N GLY A 375 13.97 -28.38 34.00
CA GLY A 375 15.35 -28.03 34.33
C GLY A 375 16.14 -27.54 33.11
N GLY A 376 17.43 -27.85 33.11
CA GLY A 376 18.34 -27.43 32.05
C GLY A 376 18.99 -26.05 32.24
N LYS A 377 20.10 -25.86 31.54
CA LYS A 377 20.70 -24.56 31.25
C LYS A 377 19.82 -23.83 30.23
N SER A 378 19.82 -24.26 28.98
CA SER A 378 18.96 -23.73 27.93
C SER A 378 18.05 -24.81 27.37
N VAL A 379 16.86 -24.46 26.90
CA VAL A 379 15.89 -25.38 26.31
C VAL A 379 15.59 -24.96 24.89
N THR A 380 15.66 -25.89 23.93
CA THR A 380 15.26 -25.67 22.55
C THR A 380 14.31 -26.78 22.11
N VAL A 381 13.11 -26.40 21.69
CA VAL A 381 12.09 -27.32 21.16
C VAL A 381 11.81 -26.95 19.71
N ASN A 382 11.99 -27.90 18.79
CA ASN A 382 11.61 -27.76 17.40
C ASN A 382 10.56 -28.82 17.04
N ASP A 383 9.31 -28.39 17.00
CA ASP A 383 8.15 -29.20 16.71
C ASP A 383 7.62 -28.93 15.28
N ALA A 384 7.41 -30.01 14.53
CA ALA A 384 6.83 -29.98 13.18
C ALA A 384 5.50 -30.75 13.14
N SER A 385 5.02 -31.23 14.29
CA SER A 385 3.77 -31.97 14.39
C SER A 385 2.55 -31.03 14.38
N ALA A 386 1.38 -31.59 14.09
CA ALA A 386 0.15 -30.80 13.96
C ALA A 386 -0.50 -30.45 15.32
N ALA A 387 -0.40 -31.34 16.31
CA ALA A 387 -1.09 -31.21 17.58
C ALA A 387 -0.22 -31.76 18.72
N SER A 388 0.69 -30.93 19.24
CA SER A 388 1.52 -31.26 20.39
C SER A 388 1.48 -30.17 21.43
N ASP A 389 1.01 -30.51 22.62
CA ASP A 389 1.17 -29.64 23.78
C ASP A 389 2.64 -29.58 24.18
N ILE A 390 3.13 -28.38 24.45
CA ILE A 390 4.51 -28.11 24.87
C ILE A 390 4.47 -27.48 26.24
N THR A 391 5.05 -28.16 27.22
CA THR A 391 5.16 -27.67 28.60
C THR A 391 6.63 -27.61 29.01
N ILE A 392 7.13 -26.43 29.38
CA ILE A 392 8.52 -26.23 29.81
C ILE A 392 8.53 -25.60 31.19
N GLY A 393 9.27 -26.19 32.13
CA GLY A 393 9.54 -25.60 33.43
C GLY A 393 8.47 -25.83 34.50
N ALA A 394 7.54 -26.77 34.28
CA ALA A 394 6.41 -27.03 35.17
C ALA A 394 6.82 -27.39 36.61
N THR A 395 7.94 -28.09 36.79
CA THR A 395 8.48 -28.43 38.12
C THR A 395 9.81 -27.75 38.38
N THR A 396 10.70 -27.74 37.40
CA THR A 396 12.05 -27.18 37.51
C THR A 396 12.29 -26.25 36.33
N ARG A 397 12.59 -24.98 36.59
CA ARG A 397 12.77 -23.99 35.52
C ARG A 397 14.16 -24.08 34.89
N ALA A 398 14.25 -23.76 33.60
CA ALA A 398 15.52 -23.53 32.93
C ALA A 398 16.19 -22.25 33.46
N THR A 399 17.52 -22.23 33.52
CA THR A 399 18.29 -21.09 34.05
C THR A 399 18.79 -20.10 32.99
N GLY A 400 18.81 -20.53 31.73
CA GLY A 400 19.22 -19.80 30.54
C GLY A 400 18.08 -19.67 29.54
N ASP A 401 18.39 -19.52 28.25
CA ASP A 401 17.39 -19.20 27.23
C ASP A 401 16.47 -20.38 26.88
N ILE A 402 15.20 -20.07 26.60
CA ILE A 402 14.19 -21.01 26.11
C ILE A 402 13.76 -20.58 24.71
N SER A 403 13.81 -21.51 23.76
CA SER A 403 13.32 -21.32 22.39
C SER A 403 12.37 -22.44 22.00
N VAL A 404 11.20 -22.07 21.49
CA VAL A 404 10.21 -23.01 20.94
C VAL A 404 9.88 -22.59 19.52
N THR A 405 10.02 -23.51 18.58
CA THR A 405 9.58 -23.36 17.20
C THR A 405 8.57 -24.46 16.88
N ALA A 406 7.34 -24.10 16.54
CA ALA A 406 6.27 -25.00 16.13
C ALA A 406 5.79 -24.59 14.73
N THR A 407 5.97 -25.46 13.71
CA THR A 407 5.79 -25.10 12.28
C THR A 407 4.49 -25.60 11.63
N ASN A 408 3.66 -26.34 12.37
CA ASN A 408 2.41 -26.88 11.85
C ASN A 408 1.28 -26.93 12.90
N ALA A 409 1.32 -26.06 13.91
CA ALA A 409 0.37 -26.09 15.03
C ALA A 409 -1.07 -25.86 14.55
N THR A 410 -1.98 -26.77 14.92
CA THR A 410 -3.43 -26.62 14.69
C THR A 410 -4.19 -26.43 16.00
N THR A 411 -3.96 -27.34 16.95
CA THR A 411 -4.56 -27.32 18.29
C THR A 411 -3.50 -27.66 19.33
N SER A 412 -2.67 -26.68 19.69
CA SER A 412 -1.49 -26.91 20.55
C SER A 412 -1.41 -25.84 21.61
N SER A 413 -1.38 -26.26 22.87
CA SER A 413 -1.12 -25.37 24.00
C SER A 413 0.38 -25.31 24.29
N VAL A 414 0.88 -24.11 24.55
CA VAL A 414 2.30 -23.89 24.89
C VAL A 414 2.38 -23.20 26.23
N PHE A 415 2.98 -23.86 27.22
CA PHE A 415 3.20 -23.35 28.57
C PHE A 415 4.70 -23.28 28.86
N VAL A 416 5.20 -22.11 29.24
CA VAL A 416 6.64 -21.91 29.51
C VAL A 416 6.84 -21.13 30.81
N ASP A 417 7.56 -21.74 31.75
CA ASP A 417 7.95 -21.13 33.03
C ASP A 417 9.47 -20.96 33.17
N GLY A 418 9.86 -19.78 33.64
CA GLY A 418 11.23 -19.37 33.90
C GLY A 418 12.03 -18.99 32.66
N GLY A 419 13.33 -19.31 32.68
CA GLY A 419 14.27 -18.93 31.64
C GLY A 419 14.84 -17.50 31.79
N LYS A 420 15.94 -17.27 31.07
CA LYS A 420 16.50 -15.94 30.87
C LYS A 420 15.72 -15.22 29.78
N ASN A 421 15.95 -15.53 28.51
CA ASN A 421 15.11 -15.05 27.42
C ASN A 421 14.17 -16.16 26.95
N VAL A 422 12.93 -15.81 26.60
CA VAL A 422 11.93 -16.75 26.07
C VAL A 422 11.53 -16.31 24.67
N THR A 423 11.72 -17.19 23.68
CA THR A 423 11.33 -16.95 22.28
C THR A 423 10.42 -18.06 21.79
N LEU A 424 9.18 -17.72 21.44
CA LEU A 424 8.19 -18.65 20.89
C LEU A 424 7.87 -18.25 19.44
N SER A 425 7.99 -19.17 18.51
CA SER A 425 7.57 -19.03 17.12
C SER A 425 6.61 -20.16 16.77
N ILE A 426 5.32 -19.83 16.66
CA ILE A 426 4.24 -20.79 16.50
C ILE A 426 3.51 -20.47 15.20
N SER A 427 3.40 -21.45 14.31
CA SER A 427 2.74 -21.28 13.03
C SER A 427 1.99 -22.53 12.57
N GLY A 428 0.94 -22.35 11.76
CA GLY A 428 0.15 -23.46 11.22
C GLY A 428 -1.08 -23.00 10.42
N THR A 429 -2.05 -23.92 10.20
CA THR A 429 -3.18 -23.70 9.29
C THR A 429 -4.50 -23.32 9.96
N SER A 430 -4.59 -23.41 11.28
CA SER A 430 -5.78 -23.01 12.06
C SER A 430 -5.38 -22.75 13.51
N GLY A 431 -5.89 -21.68 14.13
CA GLY A 431 -5.85 -21.54 15.59
C GLY A 431 -7.05 -22.24 16.22
N GLY A 432 -6.85 -22.87 17.38
CA GLY A 432 -7.91 -23.52 18.16
C GLY A 432 -8.32 -22.66 19.34
N ALA A 433 -9.14 -23.21 20.25
CA ALA A 433 -9.43 -22.60 21.56
C ALA A 433 -8.24 -22.69 22.55
N ASP A 434 -7.05 -23.01 22.04
CA ASP A 434 -5.85 -23.28 22.82
C ASP A 434 -5.10 -22.00 23.18
N THR A 435 -4.15 -22.11 24.11
CA THR A 435 -3.49 -20.96 24.72
C THR A 435 -1.97 -21.04 24.62
N ILE A 436 -1.36 -19.87 24.43
CA ILE A 436 0.08 -19.66 24.58
C ILE A 436 0.31 -18.89 25.86
N GLU A 437 0.98 -19.47 26.85
CA GLU A 437 1.24 -18.83 28.14
C GLU A 437 2.73 -18.88 28.51
N VAL A 438 3.27 -17.72 28.88
CA VAL A 438 4.62 -17.55 29.43
C VAL A 438 4.51 -17.00 30.85
N GLY A 439 5.22 -17.61 31.80
CA GLY A 439 5.13 -17.30 33.22
C GLY A 439 3.82 -17.78 33.83
N ASN A 440 3.40 -18.99 33.47
CA ASN A 440 2.25 -19.69 34.03
C ASN A 440 2.34 -19.77 35.56
N GLY A 441 1.19 -19.75 36.25
CA GLY A 441 1.12 -19.70 37.72
C GLY A 441 1.50 -18.35 38.37
N GLY A 442 2.34 -17.55 37.73
CA GLY A 442 2.63 -16.16 38.10
C GLY A 442 3.50 -15.96 39.36
N ALA A 443 4.12 -17.01 39.91
CA ALA A 443 5.07 -16.83 41.00
C ALA A 443 6.36 -16.20 40.47
N ALA A 444 7.08 -15.46 41.32
CA ALA A 444 8.25 -14.67 40.91
C ALA A 444 9.34 -15.48 40.19
N ALA A 445 9.42 -16.78 40.44
CA ALA A 445 10.42 -17.63 39.83
C ALA A 445 9.90 -18.41 38.60
N ASP A 446 8.60 -18.31 38.28
CA ASP A 446 8.01 -18.72 36.99
C ASP A 446 8.19 -17.63 35.92
N LEU A 447 8.45 -16.39 36.35
CA LEU A 447 8.62 -15.26 35.45
C LEU A 447 9.99 -15.33 34.73
N PRO A 448 10.04 -15.05 33.41
CA PRO A 448 11.28 -14.85 32.71
C PRO A 448 12.09 -13.68 33.29
N THR A 449 13.41 -13.85 33.37
CA THR A 449 14.31 -12.83 33.93
C THR A 449 14.86 -11.83 32.90
N GLY A 450 14.72 -12.14 31.61
CA GLY A 450 15.14 -11.36 30.45
C GLY A 450 13.98 -11.09 29.47
N ALA A 451 14.26 -11.00 28.17
CA ALA A 451 13.25 -10.61 27.18
C ALA A 451 12.29 -11.76 26.82
N VAL A 452 11.04 -11.42 26.51
CA VAL A 452 10.02 -12.35 26.02
C VAL A 452 9.58 -11.92 24.61
N SER A 453 9.65 -12.84 23.66
CA SER A 453 9.16 -12.67 22.29
C SER A 453 8.24 -13.83 21.90
N VAL A 454 7.01 -13.52 21.51
CA VAL A 454 6.02 -14.50 21.04
C VAL A 454 5.57 -14.10 19.65
N THR A 455 5.75 -14.98 18.67
CA THR A 455 5.21 -14.85 17.32
C THR A 455 4.22 -15.97 17.07
N SER A 456 3.00 -15.62 16.67
CA SER A 456 1.93 -16.54 16.30
C SER A 456 1.43 -16.21 14.88
N ALA A 457 1.60 -17.14 13.94
CA ALA A 457 1.30 -16.92 12.53
C ALA A 457 0.47 -18.07 11.96
N HIS A 458 -0.82 -17.83 11.70
CA HIS A 458 -1.71 -18.87 11.18
C HIS A 458 -2.28 -18.48 9.82
N LYS A 459 -2.40 -19.48 8.95
CA LYS A 459 -3.00 -19.33 7.62
C LYS A 459 -4.52 -19.26 7.72
N GLY A 460 -5.12 -18.27 7.07
CA GLY A 460 -6.56 -18.26 6.84
C GLY A 460 -6.96 -19.44 5.95
N VAL A 461 -8.09 -20.07 6.27
CA VAL A 461 -8.67 -21.15 5.46
C VAL A 461 -9.80 -20.54 4.64
N ALA A 462 -9.77 -20.74 3.32
CA ALA A 462 -10.86 -20.28 2.47
C ALA A 462 -12.20 -20.85 2.95
N ALA A 463 -13.22 -19.99 3.00
CA ALA A 463 -14.59 -20.35 3.33
C ALA A 463 -14.88 -20.86 4.75
N THR A 464 -14.01 -20.62 5.73
CA THR A 464 -14.28 -20.95 7.13
C THR A 464 -13.71 -19.90 8.07
N ASP A 465 -14.51 -19.45 9.03
CA ASP A 465 -14.04 -18.54 10.07
C ASP A 465 -13.04 -19.23 11.00
N VAL A 466 -11.96 -18.54 11.32
CA VAL A 466 -10.89 -19.05 12.20
C VAL A 466 -10.64 -18.08 13.34
N THR A 467 -10.53 -18.59 14.57
CA THR A 467 -10.11 -17.80 15.73
C THR A 467 -8.71 -18.23 16.16
N LEU A 468 -7.79 -17.29 16.30
CA LEU A 468 -6.42 -17.57 16.72
C LEU A 468 -6.29 -17.71 18.24
N ASN A 469 -5.28 -18.47 18.67
CA ASN A 469 -5.00 -18.74 20.08
C ASN A 469 -4.82 -17.45 20.90
N ALA A 470 -5.31 -17.47 22.14
CA ALA A 470 -5.03 -16.42 23.10
C ALA A 470 -3.57 -16.47 23.56
N ILE A 471 -2.97 -15.30 23.80
CA ILE A 471 -1.57 -15.17 24.23
C ILE A 471 -1.53 -14.48 25.58
N THR A 472 -1.03 -15.17 26.60
CA THR A 472 -0.78 -14.61 27.94
C THR A 472 0.71 -14.56 28.23
N VAL A 473 1.20 -13.39 28.64
CA VAL A 473 2.60 -13.23 29.04
C VAL A 473 2.68 -12.59 30.42
N LYS A 474 3.41 -13.22 31.34
CA LYS A 474 3.71 -12.68 32.66
C LYS A 474 5.22 -12.49 32.81
N GLY A 475 5.66 -11.30 33.20
CA GLY A 475 7.08 -11.00 33.44
C GLY A 475 7.91 -10.64 32.20
N GLY A 476 9.23 -10.60 32.37
CA GLY A 476 10.21 -10.22 31.34
C GLY A 476 10.67 -8.76 31.40
N THR A 477 11.88 -8.47 30.92
CA THR A 477 12.44 -7.10 30.84
C THR A 477 11.81 -6.29 29.71
N THR A 478 11.55 -6.96 28.59
CA THR A 478 10.79 -6.45 27.44
C THR A 478 9.85 -7.55 26.98
N VAL A 479 8.66 -7.17 26.52
CA VAL A 479 7.66 -8.12 26.01
C VAL A 479 7.26 -7.73 24.60
N SER A 480 7.40 -8.64 23.65
CA SER A 480 6.93 -8.48 22.27
C SER A 480 6.01 -9.63 21.89
N VAL A 481 4.79 -9.31 21.48
CA VAL A 481 3.82 -10.27 20.95
C VAL A 481 3.45 -9.85 19.54
N THR A 482 3.66 -10.73 18.57
CA THR A 482 3.24 -10.53 17.18
C THR A 482 2.30 -11.66 16.78
N GLN A 483 1.05 -11.32 16.47
CA GLN A 483 0.09 -12.22 15.86
C GLN A 483 -0.17 -11.75 14.42
N THR A 484 -0.21 -12.69 13.49
CA THR A 484 -0.46 -12.39 12.07
C THR A 484 -1.59 -13.27 11.56
N ALA A 485 -2.45 -12.67 10.73
CA ALA A 485 -3.44 -13.36 9.92
C ALA A 485 -2.92 -13.43 8.48
N ASP A 486 -2.64 -14.63 7.98
CA ASP A 486 -2.20 -14.82 6.59
C ASP A 486 -3.45 -14.96 5.68
N SER A 487 -3.64 -13.96 4.81
CA SER A 487 -4.76 -13.85 3.86
C SER A 487 -4.47 -14.45 2.49
N SER A 488 -3.45 -15.31 2.35
CA SER A 488 -3.07 -15.93 1.06
C SER A 488 -4.19 -16.69 0.34
N ALA A 489 -5.26 -17.07 1.04
CA ALA A 489 -6.45 -17.73 0.47
C ALA A 489 -7.53 -16.75 -0.06
N ALA A 490 -7.36 -15.44 0.13
CA ALA A 490 -8.36 -14.40 -0.14
C ALA A 490 -8.93 -14.43 -1.56
N GLY A 491 -8.07 -14.59 -2.58
CA GLY A 491 -8.49 -14.56 -3.99
C GLY A 491 -9.44 -15.68 -4.42
N SER A 492 -9.69 -16.67 -3.55
CA SER A 492 -10.61 -17.79 -3.78
C SER A 492 -11.84 -17.79 -2.85
N ASP A 493 -11.97 -16.80 -1.98
CA ASP A 493 -13.05 -16.76 -1.00
C ASP A 493 -14.37 -16.29 -1.63
N THR A 494 -15.29 -17.24 -1.82
CA THR A 494 -16.64 -16.97 -2.35
C THR A 494 -17.71 -16.84 -1.26
N THR A 495 -17.32 -16.81 0.02
CA THR A 495 -18.25 -16.89 1.16
C THR A 495 -18.11 -15.75 2.17
N GLY A 496 -17.02 -14.99 2.13
CA GLY A 496 -16.76 -13.88 3.06
C GLY A 496 -16.23 -14.37 4.41
N ALA A 497 -15.27 -15.28 4.41
CA ALA A 497 -14.68 -15.84 5.63
C ALA A 497 -13.81 -14.80 6.37
N THR A 498 -13.76 -14.94 7.70
CA THR A 498 -13.02 -14.03 8.58
C THR A 498 -12.03 -14.75 9.50
N VAL A 499 -10.84 -14.17 9.67
CA VAL A 499 -9.87 -14.55 10.70
C VAL A 499 -9.98 -13.60 11.89
N THR A 500 -10.40 -14.13 13.04
CA THR A 500 -10.42 -13.42 14.32
C THR A 500 -9.12 -13.68 15.08
N GLN A 501 -8.36 -12.63 15.34
CA GLN A 501 -7.14 -12.72 16.14
C GLN A 501 -7.47 -12.90 17.63
N GLY A 502 -6.63 -13.67 18.32
CA GLY A 502 -6.79 -14.03 19.72
C GLY A 502 -6.50 -12.85 20.66
N ALA A 503 -7.07 -12.91 21.86
CA ALA A 503 -6.79 -11.94 22.90
C ALA A 503 -5.31 -11.97 23.34
N VAL A 504 -4.74 -10.81 23.63
CA VAL A 504 -3.38 -10.66 24.15
C VAL A 504 -3.42 -10.07 25.56
N ASN A 505 -2.98 -10.84 26.55
CA ASN A 505 -3.04 -10.51 27.96
C ASN A 505 -1.62 -10.46 28.54
N ILE A 506 -1.15 -9.27 28.91
CA ILE A 506 0.21 -9.06 29.42
C ILE A 506 0.13 -8.58 30.86
N THR A 507 0.82 -9.27 31.77
CA THR A 507 1.05 -8.83 33.15
C THR A 507 2.54 -8.60 33.35
N ALA A 508 2.94 -7.36 33.50
CA ALA A 508 4.33 -6.97 33.66
C ALA A 508 4.98 -7.59 34.91
N GLY A 509 6.29 -7.77 34.84
CA GLY A 509 7.14 -7.99 36.02
C GLY A 509 7.77 -6.68 36.49
N ALA A 510 8.45 -6.73 37.64
CA ALA A 510 9.12 -5.56 38.22
C ALA A 510 10.23 -4.93 37.36
N SER A 511 10.67 -5.62 36.31
CA SER A 511 11.72 -5.16 35.38
C SER A 511 11.21 -4.88 33.97
N THR A 512 9.90 -4.99 33.72
CA THR A 512 9.35 -4.76 32.38
C THR A 512 9.36 -3.27 32.06
N THR A 513 10.21 -2.86 31.11
CA THR A 513 10.32 -1.45 30.71
C THR A 513 9.54 -1.11 29.45
N SER A 514 9.29 -2.09 28.58
CA SER A 514 8.58 -1.89 27.33
C SER A 514 7.74 -3.08 26.90
N VAL A 515 6.56 -2.78 26.34
CA VAL A 515 5.64 -3.78 25.79
C VAL A 515 5.28 -3.42 24.35
N THR A 516 5.33 -4.39 23.45
CA THR A 516 4.93 -4.25 22.05
C THR A 516 3.96 -5.37 21.68
N VAL A 517 2.78 -5.01 21.20
CA VAL A 517 1.79 -5.93 20.66
C VAL A 517 1.52 -5.56 19.21
N LYS A 518 1.61 -6.52 18.31
CA LYS A 518 1.26 -6.38 16.91
C LYS A 518 0.26 -7.46 16.54
N GLN A 519 -0.84 -7.06 15.93
CA GLN A 519 -1.85 -7.88 15.28
C GLN A 519 -1.99 -7.39 13.84
N ALA A 520 -2.39 -8.26 12.92
CA ALA A 520 -2.74 -7.84 11.57
C ALA A 520 -3.87 -6.80 11.60
N ALA A 521 -3.78 -5.77 10.76
CA ALA A 521 -4.81 -4.75 10.66
C ALA A 521 -6.14 -5.35 10.21
N SER A 522 -7.26 -4.79 10.68
CA SER A 522 -8.58 -5.25 10.27
C SER A 522 -8.84 -4.94 8.79
N THR A 523 -9.37 -5.91 8.06
CA THR A 523 -9.75 -5.81 6.64
C THR A 523 -11.23 -6.15 6.49
N THR A 524 -11.94 -5.41 5.64
CA THR A 524 -13.31 -5.75 5.22
C THR A 524 -13.25 -6.98 4.32
N GLU A 525 -14.20 -7.91 4.50
CA GLU A 525 -14.34 -9.04 3.59
C GLU A 525 -14.82 -8.55 2.21
N GLU A 526 -14.35 -9.18 1.15
CA GLU A 526 -14.88 -9.01 -0.20
C GLU A 526 -15.04 -10.39 -0.83
N VAL A 527 -16.21 -10.65 -1.40
CA VAL A 527 -16.51 -11.96 -1.99
C VAL A 527 -15.98 -12.00 -3.41
N ALA A 528 -15.17 -13.01 -3.73
CA ALA A 528 -14.68 -13.21 -5.08
C ALA A 528 -15.83 -13.41 -6.07
N VAL A 529 -15.83 -12.65 -7.17
CA VAL A 529 -16.80 -12.77 -8.27
C VAL A 529 -16.11 -13.33 -9.50
N ALA A 530 -16.65 -14.42 -10.05
CA ALA A 530 -16.10 -15.05 -11.25
C ALA A 530 -16.31 -14.17 -12.49
N ALA A 531 -15.32 -14.16 -13.39
CA ALA A 531 -15.44 -13.47 -14.68
C ALA A 531 -16.63 -14.01 -15.50
N VAL A 532 -17.34 -13.10 -16.16
CA VAL A 532 -18.41 -13.44 -17.12
C VAL A 532 -17.91 -13.09 -18.51
N THR A 533 -17.77 -14.10 -19.37
CA THR A 533 -17.35 -13.90 -20.77
C THR A 533 -18.36 -13.07 -21.53
N GLY A 534 -17.88 -12.09 -22.30
CA GLY A 534 -18.75 -11.30 -23.18
C GLY A 534 -19.45 -12.16 -24.23
N VAL A 535 -20.68 -11.80 -24.56
CA VAL A 535 -21.50 -12.45 -25.59
C VAL A 535 -21.45 -11.60 -26.86
N THR A 536 -21.13 -12.21 -27.99
CA THR A 536 -21.16 -11.53 -29.30
C THR A 536 -22.59 -11.31 -29.76
N GLU A 537 -22.87 -10.14 -30.32
CA GLU A 537 -24.17 -9.85 -30.92
C GLU A 537 -24.51 -10.81 -32.06
N THR A 538 -25.78 -11.21 -32.15
CA THR A 538 -26.28 -12.04 -33.25
C THR A 538 -27.49 -11.41 -33.93
N SER A 539 -27.51 -11.47 -35.26
CA SER A 539 -28.59 -10.94 -36.10
C SER A 539 -29.15 -12.03 -37.00
N SER A 540 -30.42 -12.38 -36.83
CA SER A 540 -31.12 -13.32 -37.70
C SER A 540 -31.76 -12.59 -38.87
N LEU A 541 -31.31 -12.89 -40.09
CA LEU A 541 -31.74 -12.23 -41.32
C LEU A 541 -32.60 -13.16 -42.16
N LYS A 542 -33.85 -12.77 -42.41
CA LYS A 542 -34.80 -13.50 -43.25
C LYS A 542 -34.89 -12.86 -44.64
N PHE A 543 -34.49 -13.61 -45.67
CA PHE A 543 -34.38 -13.16 -47.05
C PHE A 543 -35.67 -13.37 -47.83
N THR A 544 -35.80 -12.64 -48.95
CA THR A 544 -36.87 -12.82 -49.94
C THR A 544 -36.28 -13.26 -51.29
N GLY A 545 -37.12 -13.74 -52.20
CA GLY A 545 -36.64 -14.14 -53.54
C GLY A 545 -36.24 -12.93 -54.39
N LEU A 546 -35.26 -13.11 -55.27
CA LEU A 546 -34.79 -12.07 -56.19
C LEU A 546 -35.09 -12.44 -57.64
N THR A 547 -35.39 -11.44 -58.47
CA THR A 547 -35.49 -11.60 -59.93
C THR A 547 -34.23 -11.06 -60.63
N ASN A 548 -34.05 -11.38 -61.90
CA ASN A 548 -32.87 -10.96 -62.66
C ASN A 548 -32.67 -9.43 -62.61
N GLY A 549 -31.50 -8.99 -62.16
CA GLY A 549 -31.12 -7.58 -61.99
C GLY A 549 -31.43 -6.98 -60.62
N GLN A 550 -32.12 -7.69 -59.72
CA GLN A 550 -32.30 -7.25 -58.33
C GLN A 550 -31.08 -7.58 -57.47
N SER A 551 -30.83 -6.77 -56.44
CA SER A 551 -29.72 -7.00 -55.51
C SER A 551 -30.12 -6.81 -54.05
N VAL A 552 -29.37 -7.47 -53.18
CA VAL A 552 -29.44 -7.34 -51.72
C VAL A 552 -28.03 -7.10 -51.20
N THR A 553 -27.89 -6.16 -50.26
CA THR A 553 -26.66 -5.89 -49.54
C THR A 553 -26.83 -6.27 -48.08
N VAL A 554 -25.87 -7.01 -47.52
CA VAL A 554 -25.82 -7.40 -46.11
C VAL A 554 -24.43 -7.13 -45.57
N GLY A 555 -24.34 -6.28 -44.54
CA GLY A 555 -23.08 -5.96 -43.87
C GLY A 555 -21.98 -5.50 -44.84
N GLY A 556 -22.34 -4.73 -45.87
CA GLY A 556 -21.43 -4.24 -46.91
C GLY A 556 -21.31 -5.13 -48.15
N LEU A 557 -21.58 -6.44 -48.08
CA LEU A 557 -21.51 -7.34 -49.23
C LEU A 557 -22.80 -7.28 -50.06
N THR A 558 -22.69 -6.98 -51.35
CA THR A 558 -23.84 -6.92 -52.26
C THR A 558 -23.87 -8.11 -53.20
N PHE A 559 -25.01 -8.79 -53.29
CA PHE A 559 -25.27 -9.86 -54.27
C PHE A 559 -26.32 -9.39 -55.28
N THR A 560 -26.01 -9.48 -56.58
CA THR A 560 -26.91 -9.14 -57.68
C THR A 560 -27.29 -10.39 -58.47
N ALA A 561 -28.59 -10.71 -58.55
CA ALA A 561 -29.08 -11.91 -59.20
C ALA A 561 -29.03 -11.80 -60.74
N SER A 562 -28.51 -12.82 -61.41
CA SER A 562 -28.48 -12.92 -62.89
C SER A 562 -29.60 -13.79 -63.46
N ALA A 563 -30.47 -14.31 -62.59
CA ALA A 563 -31.66 -15.10 -62.90
C ALA A 563 -32.64 -15.05 -61.71
N THR A 564 -33.88 -15.52 -61.88
CA THR A 564 -34.83 -15.61 -60.77
C THR A 564 -34.38 -16.65 -59.73
N MET A 565 -34.39 -16.26 -58.46
CA MET A 565 -33.96 -17.04 -57.29
C MET A 565 -35.05 -17.05 -56.22
N THR A 566 -35.22 -18.18 -55.55
CA THR A 566 -36.07 -18.33 -54.35
C THR A 566 -35.40 -17.70 -53.13
N ALA A 567 -36.17 -17.40 -52.08
CA ALA A 567 -35.64 -16.84 -50.83
C ALA A 567 -34.55 -17.71 -50.18
N ALA A 568 -34.68 -19.04 -50.28
CA ALA A 568 -33.68 -19.97 -49.78
C ALA A 568 -32.39 -19.96 -50.61
N GLU A 569 -32.49 -19.79 -51.94
CA GLU A 569 -31.31 -19.63 -52.80
C GLU A 569 -30.58 -18.30 -52.53
N VAL A 570 -31.31 -17.24 -52.15
CA VAL A 570 -30.73 -15.95 -51.75
C VAL A 570 -30.07 -16.06 -50.37
N ALA A 571 -30.71 -16.71 -49.39
CA ALA A 571 -30.10 -16.99 -48.09
C ALA A 571 -28.80 -17.80 -48.23
N ALA A 572 -28.78 -18.82 -49.10
CA ALA A 572 -27.58 -19.60 -49.40
C ALA A 572 -26.44 -18.75 -50.03
N ALA A 573 -26.76 -17.64 -50.69
CA ALA A 573 -25.78 -16.70 -51.22
C ALA A 573 -24.99 -15.98 -50.11
N PHE A 574 -25.53 -15.90 -48.90
CA PHE A 574 -24.93 -15.21 -47.76
C PHE A 574 -24.54 -16.16 -46.61
N ALA A 575 -24.53 -17.47 -46.84
CA ALA A 575 -24.22 -18.47 -45.81
C ALA A 575 -22.72 -18.80 -45.72
N ASN A 576 -22.27 -19.19 -44.53
CA ASN A 576 -20.91 -19.62 -44.20
C ASN A 576 -19.82 -18.61 -44.59
N LEU A 577 -20.10 -17.32 -44.43
CA LEU A 577 -19.17 -16.24 -44.73
C LEU A 577 -18.38 -15.85 -43.49
N THR A 578 -17.13 -15.52 -43.70
CA THR A 578 -16.25 -14.88 -42.73
C THR A 578 -16.16 -13.37 -42.99
N ALA A 579 -15.71 -12.60 -42.01
CA ALA A 579 -15.48 -11.18 -42.21
C ALA A 579 -14.40 -10.96 -43.29
N ALA A 580 -14.62 -9.97 -44.14
CA ALA A 580 -13.90 -9.64 -45.36
C ALA A 580 -14.13 -10.55 -46.58
N ASP A 581 -15.00 -11.56 -46.48
CA ASP A 581 -15.36 -12.34 -47.68
C ASP A 581 -16.06 -11.47 -48.71
N THR A 582 -15.63 -11.61 -49.97
CA THR A 582 -16.12 -10.84 -51.13
C THR A 582 -17.10 -11.62 -52.00
N GLN A 583 -17.35 -12.88 -51.67
CA GLN A 583 -18.26 -13.76 -52.41
C GLN A 583 -18.77 -14.91 -51.53
N GLY A 584 -19.99 -15.39 -51.84
CA GLY A 584 -20.58 -16.59 -51.24
C GLY A 584 -20.80 -17.72 -52.24
N GLY A 585 -21.59 -18.73 -51.84
CA GLY A 585 -21.77 -19.97 -52.59
C GLY A 585 -22.73 -19.92 -53.78
N ALA A 586 -23.33 -18.76 -54.11
CA ALA A 586 -24.34 -18.69 -55.17
C ALA A 586 -23.72 -18.63 -56.58
N THR A 587 -24.28 -19.42 -57.50
CA THR A 587 -23.85 -19.49 -58.90
C THR A 587 -24.74 -18.71 -59.88
N LYS A 588 -25.81 -18.07 -59.38
CA LYS A 588 -26.85 -17.37 -60.15
C LYS A 588 -26.80 -15.84 -60.00
N GLY A 589 -25.61 -15.29 -59.78
CA GLY A 589 -25.43 -13.84 -59.61
C GLY A 589 -23.97 -13.45 -59.45
N THR A 590 -23.72 -12.17 -59.21
CA THR A 590 -22.39 -11.58 -59.03
C THR A 590 -22.32 -10.83 -57.70
N TYR A 591 -21.17 -10.88 -57.04
CA TYR A 591 -20.91 -10.15 -55.79
C TYR A 591 -20.08 -8.90 -56.04
N THR A 592 -20.33 -7.86 -55.24
CA THR A 592 -19.50 -6.67 -55.13
C THR A 592 -19.31 -6.31 -53.65
N ASN A 593 -18.18 -5.66 -53.32
CA ASN A 593 -17.76 -5.33 -51.95
C ASN A 593 -17.44 -6.57 -51.08
N ALA A 594 -17.35 -6.38 -49.76
CA ALA A 594 -17.00 -7.42 -48.79
C ALA A 594 -17.91 -7.34 -47.55
N LEU A 595 -18.08 -8.46 -46.84
CA LEU A 595 -18.79 -8.50 -45.55
C LEU A 595 -17.90 -7.89 -44.46
N THR A 596 -18.39 -6.92 -43.69
CA THR A 596 -17.62 -6.23 -42.65
C THR A 596 -18.19 -6.46 -41.25
N GLY A 597 -17.34 -6.73 -40.26
CA GLY A 597 -17.72 -6.78 -38.83
C GLY A 597 -18.52 -8.01 -38.37
N PHE A 598 -18.99 -8.84 -39.31
CA PHE A 598 -19.83 -10.01 -39.01
C PHE A 598 -19.35 -11.25 -39.77
N THR A 599 -19.65 -12.41 -39.21
CA THR A 599 -19.58 -13.73 -39.86
C THR A 599 -21.00 -14.27 -40.01
N SER A 600 -21.22 -15.21 -40.92
CA SER A 600 -22.54 -15.81 -41.13
C SER A 600 -22.52 -17.33 -40.99
N GLY A 601 -23.59 -17.87 -40.41
CA GLY A 601 -23.79 -19.30 -40.23
C GLY A 601 -24.34 -20.00 -41.48
N VAL A 602 -24.76 -21.24 -41.30
CA VAL A 602 -25.47 -22.02 -42.34
C VAL A 602 -26.84 -21.41 -42.63
N ALA A 603 -27.27 -21.43 -43.89
CA ALA A 603 -28.63 -21.07 -44.25
C ALA A 603 -29.63 -22.12 -43.74
N SER A 604 -30.68 -21.66 -43.07
CA SER A 604 -31.83 -22.47 -42.63
C SER A 604 -33.08 -22.00 -43.35
N GLY A 605 -33.38 -22.61 -44.50
CA GLY A 605 -34.46 -22.16 -45.37
C GLY A 605 -34.15 -20.78 -45.94
N ASP A 606 -35.01 -19.79 -45.66
CA ASP A 606 -34.86 -18.40 -46.08
C ASP A 606 -34.08 -17.52 -45.10
N THR A 607 -33.49 -18.09 -44.04
CA THR A 607 -32.88 -17.34 -42.94
C THR A 607 -31.39 -17.67 -42.76
N VAL A 608 -30.57 -16.67 -42.43
CA VAL A 608 -29.16 -16.81 -42.04
C VAL A 608 -28.90 -16.02 -40.76
N VAL A 609 -28.20 -16.61 -39.80
CA VAL A 609 -27.77 -15.92 -38.58
C VAL A 609 -26.36 -15.37 -38.79
N PHE A 610 -26.20 -14.08 -38.51
CA PHE A 610 -24.93 -13.38 -38.51
C PHE A 610 -24.47 -13.16 -37.08
N SER A 611 -23.18 -13.36 -36.82
CA SER A 611 -22.55 -13.16 -35.52
C SER A 611 -21.43 -12.14 -35.65
N SER A 612 -21.43 -11.13 -34.79
CA SER A 612 -20.38 -10.11 -34.74
C SER A 612 -19.01 -10.74 -34.49
N THR A 613 -17.96 -10.16 -35.07
CA THR A 613 -16.57 -10.57 -34.81
C THR A 613 -16.04 -10.09 -33.46
N THR A 614 -16.76 -9.21 -32.77
CA THR A 614 -16.37 -8.64 -31.47
C THR A 614 -17.47 -8.85 -30.43
N ALA A 615 -17.09 -9.18 -29.19
CA ALA A 615 -18.02 -9.31 -28.07
C ALA A 615 -18.44 -7.93 -27.55
N GLY A 616 -19.68 -7.82 -27.05
CA GLY A 616 -20.27 -6.55 -26.61
C GLY A 616 -21.27 -5.96 -27.61
N PRO A 617 -21.92 -4.84 -27.25
CA PRO A 617 -22.84 -4.14 -28.13
C PRO A 617 -22.07 -3.56 -29.32
N VAL A 618 -22.47 -3.91 -30.54
CA VAL A 618 -21.92 -3.34 -31.78
C VAL A 618 -23.05 -2.67 -32.56
N ALA A 619 -22.72 -1.98 -33.65
CA ALA A 619 -23.76 -1.46 -34.53
C ALA A 619 -24.48 -2.63 -35.24
N ASP A 620 -25.81 -2.63 -35.19
CA ASP A 620 -26.66 -3.63 -35.85
C ASP A 620 -26.28 -3.80 -37.34
N ILE A 621 -26.33 -5.02 -37.84
CA ILE A 621 -25.93 -5.33 -39.23
C ILE A 621 -26.84 -4.60 -40.24
N ALA A 622 -26.22 -3.75 -41.06
CA ALA A 622 -26.93 -3.00 -42.09
C ALA A 622 -27.40 -3.90 -43.24
N VAL A 623 -28.65 -3.72 -43.67
CA VAL A 623 -29.23 -4.43 -44.84
C VAL A 623 -29.95 -3.46 -45.78
N SER A 624 -29.83 -3.69 -47.08
CA SER A 624 -30.54 -2.91 -48.11
C SER A 624 -30.82 -3.74 -49.36
N ALA A 625 -31.68 -3.25 -50.25
CA ALA A 625 -31.97 -3.89 -51.55
C ALA A 625 -32.12 -2.83 -52.65
N ALA A 626 -31.82 -3.21 -53.89
CA ALA A 626 -31.97 -2.35 -55.07
C ALA A 626 -32.60 -3.09 -56.26
N GLY A 627 -32.98 -2.34 -57.31
CA GLY A 627 -33.60 -2.89 -58.52
C GLY A 627 -35.03 -3.41 -58.35
N GLY A 628 -35.73 -3.01 -57.28
CA GLY A 628 -37.08 -3.48 -56.94
C GLY A 628 -37.13 -4.76 -56.09
N GLY A 629 -36.00 -5.19 -55.53
CA GLY A 629 -35.94 -6.25 -54.51
C GLY A 629 -36.38 -5.78 -53.12
N THR A 630 -36.67 -6.72 -52.21
CA THR A 630 -37.04 -6.42 -50.81
C THR A 630 -35.88 -6.74 -49.88
N ALA A 631 -35.49 -5.79 -49.02
CA ALA A 631 -34.43 -6.01 -48.04
C ALA A 631 -34.81 -7.12 -47.04
N PRO A 632 -33.84 -7.89 -46.52
CA PRO A 632 -34.07 -8.88 -45.49
C PRO A 632 -34.70 -8.28 -44.23
N THR A 633 -35.55 -9.04 -43.54
CA THR A 633 -36.00 -8.66 -42.19
C THR A 633 -34.95 -9.07 -41.17
N VAL A 634 -34.54 -8.14 -40.30
CA VAL A 634 -33.50 -8.35 -39.28
C VAL A 634 -34.15 -8.52 -37.90
N THR A 635 -33.67 -9.49 -37.13
CA THR A 635 -33.96 -9.62 -35.68
C THR A 635 -32.64 -9.74 -34.94
N THR A 636 -32.29 -8.72 -34.15
CA THR A 636 -31.03 -8.61 -33.41
C THR A 636 -31.18 -9.08 -31.97
N THR A 637 -30.12 -9.68 -31.43
CA THR A 637 -29.92 -9.95 -30.02
C THR A 637 -28.59 -9.36 -29.64
N ASN A 638 -28.63 -8.24 -28.91
CA ASN A 638 -27.47 -7.42 -28.57
C ASN A 638 -26.41 -8.21 -27.82
N GLY A 639 -25.14 -7.94 -28.12
CA GLY A 639 -24.02 -8.47 -27.35
C GLY A 639 -23.91 -7.83 -25.97
N VAL A 640 -23.27 -8.55 -25.04
CA VAL A 640 -22.97 -8.06 -23.68
C VAL A 640 -21.45 -8.05 -23.52
N THR A 641 -20.91 -6.96 -22.96
CA THR A 641 -19.47 -6.84 -22.69
C THR A 641 -19.01 -7.86 -21.65
N ALA A 642 -17.74 -8.26 -21.69
CA ALA A 642 -17.16 -9.08 -20.64
C ALA A 642 -17.12 -8.31 -19.32
N VAL A 643 -17.30 -9.03 -18.21
CA VAL A 643 -17.06 -8.51 -16.86
C VAL A 643 -15.88 -9.29 -16.30
N ASP A 644 -14.84 -8.57 -15.92
CA ASP A 644 -13.63 -9.16 -15.33
C ASP A 644 -13.94 -9.76 -13.95
N ALA A 645 -13.10 -10.69 -13.51
CA ALA A 645 -13.22 -11.27 -12.17
C ALA A 645 -12.81 -10.23 -11.11
N GLU A 646 -13.55 -10.19 -10.01
CA GLU A 646 -13.13 -9.44 -8.82
C GLU A 646 -12.52 -10.41 -7.82
N ALA A 647 -11.35 -10.06 -7.29
CA ALA A 647 -10.65 -10.92 -6.34
C ALA A 647 -11.30 -10.81 -4.96
N GLY A 648 -11.47 -11.94 -4.27
CA GLY A 648 -11.93 -11.91 -2.88
C GLY A 648 -10.88 -11.33 -1.93
N VAL A 649 -11.34 -10.75 -0.83
CA VAL A 649 -10.53 -10.28 0.30
C VAL A 649 -11.00 -11.00 1.56
N LEU A 650 -10.06 -11.63 2.28
CA LEU A 650 -10.38 -12.29 3.55
C LEU A 650 -10.60 -11.22 4.64
N GLY A 651 -11.67 -11.38 5.43
CA GLY A 651 -11.93 -10.53 6.59
C GLY A 651 -10.89 -10.76 7.70
N VAL A 652 -10.45 -9.69 8.36
CA VAL A 652 -9.58 -9.79 9.55
C VAL A 652 -10.18 -8.98 10.69
N ILE A 653 -10.34 -9.62 11.85
CA ILE A 653 -10.76 -9.00 13.10
C ILE A 653 -9.59 -9.06 14.08
N THR A 654 -9.29 -7.94 14.74
CA THR A 654 -8.26 -7.86 15.79
C THR A 654 -8.84 -8.30 17.14
N GLY A 655 -8.07 -9.04 17.93
CA GLY A 655 -8.38 -9.43 19.30
C GLY A 655 -8.12 -8.33 20.32
N VAL A 656 -8.74 -8.45 21.50
CA VAL A 656 -8.60 -7.51 22.62
C VAL A 656 -7.17 -7.55 23.18
N VAL A 657 -6.61 -6.38 23.50
CA VAL A 657 -5.28 -6.25 24.12
C VAL A 657 -5.43 -5.69 25.54
N THR A 658 -4.90 -6.41 26.53
CA THR A 658 -4.86 -5.98 27.93
C THR A 658 -3.43 -5.99 28.45
N ILE A 659 -2.93 -4.85 28.94
CA ILE A 659 -1.58 -4.71 29.49
C ILE A 659 -1.67 -4.18 30.93
N ASN A 660 -1.24 -4.98 31.89
CA ASN A 660 -1.24 -4.64 33.32
C ASN A 660 0.20 -4.51 33.84
N ASP A 661 0.49 -3.50 34.68
CA ASP A 661 1.83 -3.18 35.19
C ASP A 661 2.18 -3.90 36.52
N ASN A 662 1.27 -4.75 37.03
CA ASN A 662 1.47 -5.57 38.23
C ASN A 662 1.93 -4.77 39.48
N ALA A 663 1.47 -3.52 39.59
CA ALA A 663 1.76 -2.57 40.67
C ALA A 663 3.25 -2.15 40.84
N THR A 664 4.14 -2.55 39.94
CA THR A 664 5.57 -2.19 39.98
C THR A 664 5.93 -1.28 38.81
N ALA A 665 5.50 -0.03 38.88
CA ALA A 665 5.64 1.01 37.85
C ALA A 665 7.01 1.06 37.18
N ALA A 666 7.21 0.29 36.10
CA ALA A 666 8.46 0.23 35.35
C ALA A 666 8.28 0.48 33.85
N ILE A 667 7.07 0.26 33.32
CA ILE A 667 6.79 0.46 31.90
C ILE A 667 6.92 1.94 31.54
N THR A 668 7.81 2.25 30.60
CA THR A 668 7.99 3.59 30.03
C THR A 668 7.46 3.70 28.61
N THR A 669 7.37 2.58 27.89
CA THR A 669 6.98 2.54 26.47
C THR A 669 5.99 1.41 26.18
N VAL A 670 4.86 1.73 25.56
CA VAL A 670 3.88 0.76 25.07
C VAL A 670 3.60 1.03 23.58
N SER A 671 3.62 -0.01 22.77
CA SER A 671 3.20 0.05 21.37
C SER A 671 2.16 -1.04 21.10
N VAL A 672 0.99 -0.65 20.60
CA VAL A 672 -0.07 -1.57 20.20
C VAL A 672 -0.49 -1.25 18.77
N ASP A 673 -0.23 -2.18 17.86
CA ASP A 673 -0.59 -2.10 16.45
C ASP A 673 -1.59 -3.22 16.16
N GLY A 674 -2.87 -2.90 15.98
CA GLY A 674 -3.95 -3.88 15.88
C GLY A 674 -4.50 -4.26 17.26
N TYR A 675 -5.73 -3.81 17.56
CA TYR A 675 -6.42 -4.12 18.81
C TYR A 675 -7.94 -4.02 18.67
N GLY A 676 -8.64 -4.95 19.32
CA GLY A 676 -10.10 -5.01 19.37
C GLY A 676 -10.73 -4.07 20.40
N ASP A 677 -12.05 -4.07 20.44
CA ASP A 677 -12.84 -3.26 21.36
C ASP A 677 -12.61 -3.66 22.82
N THR A 678 -12.77 -2.72 23.75
CA THR A 678 -12.52 -2.89 25.20
C THR A 678 -11.06 -3.17 25.59
N SER A 679 -10.11 -2.83 24.72
CA SER A 679 -8.68 -2.95 25.03
C SER A 679 -8.27 -1.98 26.15
N SER A 680 -7.29 -2.38 26.98
CA SER A 680 -6.88 -1.59 28.13
C SER A 680 -5.39 -1.66 28.45
N ILE A 681 -4.85 -0.55 28.95
CA ILE A 681 -3.47 -0.40 29.44
C ILE A 681 -3.57 0.20 30.84
N GLY A 682 -3.16 -0.55 31.86
CA GLY A 682 -3.22 -0.11 33.26
C GLY A 682 -4.59 -0.21 33.93
N GLY A 683 -5.58 -0.87 33.32
CA GLY A 683 -6.98 -0.84 33.77
C GLY A 683 -7.22 -1.24 35.24
N THR A 684 -6.37 -2.08 35.85
CA THR A 684 -6.43 -2.43 37.28
C THR A 684 -5.33 -1.81 38.13
N THR A 685 -4.31 -1.21 37.51
CA THR A 685 -3.09 -0.70 38.16
C THR A 685 -2.47 0.41 37.32
N THR A 686 -2.11 1.51 37.96
CA THR A 686 -1.64 2.73 37.30
C THR A 686 -0.25 2.65 36.65
N LEU A 687 -0.09 3.15 35.42
CA LEU A 687 1.21 3.27 34.72
C LEU A 687 1.89 4.65 34.93
N SER A 688 2.28 4.97 36.15
CA SER A 688 2.83 6.30 36.51
C SER A 688 4.15 6.71 35.81
N LYS A 689 4.82 5.81 35.09
CA LYS A 689 6.08 6.08 34.36
C LYS A 689 5.95 6.04 32.84
N LEU A 690 4.74 5.83 32.31
CA LEU A 690 4.52 5.77 30.87
C LEU A 690 4.89 7.11 30.23
N ALA A 691 5.82 7.09 29.29
CA ALA A 691 6.28 8.26 28.56
C ALA A 691 5.89 8.22 27.08
N ASN A 692 5.90 7.02 26.49
CA ASN A 692 5.61 6.83 25.07
C ASN A 692 4.50 5.78 24.88
N LEU A 693 3.43 6.16 24.21
CA LEU A 693 2.33 5.30 23.81
C LEU A 693 2.17 5.37 22.29
N THR A 694 2.19 4.23 21.61
CA THR A 694 1.86 4.13 20.19
C THR A 694 0.62 3.27 20.03
N LEU A 695 -0.39 3.78 19.33
CA LEU A 695 -1.62 3.08 18.98
C LEU A 695 -1.80 3.09 17.47
N ALA A 696 -1.95 1.92 16.86
CA ALA A 696 -2.20 1.81 15.43
C ALA A 696 -3.30 0.80 15.14
N ASN A 697 -4.01 1.00 14.02
CA ASN A 697 -4.95 0.03 13.46
C ASN A 697 -5.99 -0.49 14.47
N SER A 698 -6.72 0.41 15.13
CA SER A 698 -7.86 -0.01 15.98
C SER A 698 -8.86 -0.79 15.10
N GLY A 699 -9.11 -2.06 15.41
CA GLY A 699 -9.91 -2.94 14.54
C GLY A 699 -11.34 -2.45 14.35
N GLY A 700 -11.98 -2.79 13.24
CA GLY A 700 -13.32 -2.29 12.88
C GLY A 700 -13.40 -1.92 11.40
N ALA A 701 -13.26 -2.93 10.53
CA ALA A 701 -13.46 -2.76 9.09
C ALA A 701 -14.54 -3.68 8.51
N THR A 702 -15.02 -4.70 9.23
CA THR A 702 -16.07 -5.62 8.75
C THR A 702 -17.47 -5.19 9.19
N ALA A 703 -18.49 -5.60 8.45
CA ALA A 703 -19.88 -5.33 8.77
C ALA A 703 -20.24 -5.89 10.16
N GLY A 704 -20.52 -5.02 11.12
CA GLY A 704 -20.90 -5.38 12.49
C GLY A 704 -19.76 -5.39 13.53
N ALA A 705 -18.50 -5.20 13.13
CA ALA A 705 -17.40 -5.01 14.07
C ALA A 705 -17.35 -3.56 14.59
N THR A 706 -17.25 -3.38 15.91
CA THR A 706 -17.03 -2.06 16.51
C THR A 706 -15.59 -1.64 16.34
N ASN A 707 -15.37 -0.33 16.15
CA ASN A 707 -14.02 0.22 16.17
C ASN A 707 -13.39 -0.01 17.55
N GLY A 708 -12.17 -0.55 17.60
CA GLY A 708 -11.51 -0.97 18.83
C GLY A 708 -11.26 0.20 19.77
N SER A 709 -11.94 0.23 20.91
CA SER A 709 -11.67 1.23 21.96
C SER A 709 -10.45 0.86 22.81
N MET A 710 -9.74 1.88 23.30
CA MET A 710 -8.58 1.77 24.18
C MET A 710 -8.78 2.63 25.43
N THR A 711 -8.69 2.02 26.61
CA THR A 711 -8.63 2.75 27.89
C THR A 711 -7.24 2.67 28.49
N VAL A 712 -6.65 3.81 28.82
CA VAL A 712 -5.31 3.91 29.41
C VAL A 712 -5.43 4.56 30.79
N ASP A 713 -4.93 3.88 31.83
CA ASP A 713 -4.73 4.47 33.16
C ASP A 713 -3.29 4.99 33.29
N ALA A 714 -3.11 6.26 32.92
CA ALA A 714 -1.84 6.96 32.98
C ALA A 714 -1.63 7.73 34.30
N ALA A 715 -2.37 7.42 35.37
CA ALA A 715 -2.34 8.27 36.57
C ALA A 715 -0.92 8.52 37.14
N GLY A 716 -0.64 9.78 37.43
CA GLY A 716 0.69 10.25 37.85
C GLY A 716 1.65 10.60 36.71
N VAL A 717 1.31 10.33 35.45
CA VAL A 717 2.07 10.81 34.28
C VAL A 717 1.75 12.29 34.06
N SER A 718 2.76 13.16 34.02
CA SER A 718 2.57 14.60 33.78
C SER A 718 2.59 15.00 32.31
N SER A 719 3.29 14.22 31.48
CA SER A 719 3.45 14.42 30.04
C SER A 719 3.51 13.09 29.31
N LEU A 720 2.73 12.93 28.24
CA LEU A 720 2.67 11.71 27.44
C LEU A 720 2.92 12.00 25.96
N ASN A 721 3.79 11.22 25.32
CA ASN A 721 3.91 11.16 23.87
C ASN A 721 2.97 10.08 23.33
N LEU A 722 1.90 10.48 22.65
CA LEU A 722 0.94 9.59 22.01
C LEU A 722 1.15 9.63 20.49
N THR A 723 1.53 8.51 19.89
CA THR A 723 1.58 8.34 18.43
C THR A 723 0.37 7.54 17.96
N VAL A 724 -0.33 8.03 16.93
CA VAL A 724 -1.52 7.39 16.34
C VAL A 724 -1.36 7.17 14.84
N ASN A 725 -1.84 6.02 14.36
CA ASN A 725 -1.86 5.65 12.95
C ASN A 725 -3.10 4.82 12.65
N ASN A 726 -4.02 5.31 11.79
CA ASN A 726 -5.26 4.60 11.48
C ASN A 726 -6.09 4.24 12.75
N VAL A 727 -6.17 5.14 13.73
CA VAL A 727 -7.00 4.96 14.92
C VAL A 727 -8.39 5.52 14.65
N LYS A 728 -9.41 4.69 14.88
CA LYS A 728 -10.83 4.94 14.62
C LYS A 728 -11.72 4.74 15.85
N GLY A 729 -11.31 3.87 16.78
CA GLY A 729 -12.04 3.63 18.03
C GLY A 729 -11.68 4.62 19.12
N ALA A 730 -12.58 4.79 20.10
CA ALA A 730 -12.39 5.76 21.18
C ALA A 730 -11.13 5.48 22.01
N VAL A 731 -10.39 6.53 22.37
CA VAL A 731 -9.21 6.45 23.22
C VAL A 731 -9.46 7.28 24.46
N SER A 732 -9.46 6.64 25.63
CA SER A 732 -9.53 7.33 26.92
C SER A 732 -8.17 7.28 27.60
N LEU A 733 -7.61 8.44 27.91
CA LEU A 733 -6.42 8.60 28.73
C LEU A 733 -6.77 8.90 30.21
N ASP A 734 -8.05 9.05 30.52
CA ASP A 734 -8.55 9.48 31.82
C ASP A 734 -8.91 8.30 32.77
N GLY A 735 -8.49 7.07 32.45
CA GLY A 735 -8.86 5.81 33.14
C GLY A 735 -9.45 5.96 34.56
N ALA A 736 -8.64 5.81 35.60
CA ALA A 736 -9.08 6.03 36.98
C ALA A 736 -9.03 7.53 37.36
N ALA A 737 -9.87 8.37 36.74
CA ALA A 737 -9.94 9.82 37.00
C ALA A 737 -8.55 10.48 37.14
N ASP A 738 -7.72 10.32 36.10
CA ASP A 738 -6.36 10.86 36.08
C ASP A 738 -6.38 12.39 36.04
N SER A 739 -5.76 13.02 37.03
CA SER A 739 -5.64 14.48 37.15
C SER A 739 -4.22 14.99 36.89
N ALA A 740 -3.25 14.09 36.69
CA ALA A 740 -1.83 14.42 36.56
C ALA A 740 -1.42 14.76 35.13
N LEU A 741 -2.06 14.18 34.10
CA LEU A 741 -1.69 14.37 32.70
C LEU A 741 -2.00 15.79 32.22
N LYS A 742 -0.98 16.65 32.22
CA LYS A 742 -1.11 18.08 31.85
C LYS A 742 -0.68 18.36 30.42
N THR A 743 0.29 17.62 29.91
CA THR A 743 0.82 17.79 28.55
C THR A 743 0.59 16.52 27.74
N LEU A 744 -0.01 16.67 26.55
CA LEU A 744 -0.15 15.60 25.59
C LEU A 744 0.55 16.00 24.28
N ASN A 745 1.54 15.22 23.88
CA ASN A 745 2.20 15.35 22.58
C ASN A 745 1.62 14.30 21.64
N LEU A 746 0.66 14.68 20.80
CA LEU A 746 0.00 13.81 19.83
C LEU A 746 0.73 13.84 18.48
N THR A 747 1.12 12.68 17.97
CA THR A 747 1.75 12.54 16.66
C THR A 747 0.88 11.66 15.77
N ALA A 748 0.35 12.21 14.67
CA ALA A 748 -0.44 11.45 13.71
C ALA A 748 0.41 11.10 12.48
N THR A 749 0.59 9.80 12.21
CA THR A 749 1.47 9.34 11.11
C THR A 749 0.93 8.11 10.39
N GLY A 750 1.47 7.79 9.21
CA GLY A 750 1.06 6.66 8.38
C GLY A 750 -0.28 6.89 7.69
N ALA A 751 -1.38 6.83 8.45
CA ALA A 751 -2.72 7.16 8.02
C ALA A 751 -3.44 8.07 9.02
N SER A 752 -4.33 8.93 8.52
CA SER A 752 -5.14 9.82 9.36
C SER A 752 -5.96 9.04 10.39
N SER A 753 -6.12 9.61 11.57
CA SER A 753 -6.85 9.00 12.68
C SER A 753 -8.06 9.85 13.03
N THR A 754 -9.24 9.23 13.18
CA THR A 754 -10.50 9.90 13.54
C THR A 754 -11.14 9.17 14.70
N PHE A 755 -11.01 9.71 15.91
CA PHE A 755 -11.42 9.02 17.13
C PHE A 755 -11.83 9.99 18.24
N ALA A 756 -12.71 9.55 19.13
CA ALA A 756 -13.01 10.29 20.35
C ALA A 756 -11.83 10.14 21.33
N LEU A 757 -11.13 11.24 21.61
CA LEU A 757 -10.05 11.29 22.61
C LEU A 757 -10.55 11.91 23.91
N THR A 758 -10.55 11.15 25.00
CA THR A 758 -10.91 11.62 26.34
C THR A 758 -9.63 11.88 27.14
N ALA A 759 -9.35 13.16 27.43
CA ALA A 759 -8.16 13.62 28.13
C ALA A 759 -8.47 14.91 28.94
N ALA A 760 -9.35 14.80 29.93
CA ALA A 760 -9.99 15.89 30.65
C ALA A 760 -9.01 16.80 31.41
N ALA A 761 -7.91 16.24 31.93
CA ALA A 761 -6.92 16.95 32.74
C ALA A 761 -5.85 17.71 31.92
N VAL A 762 -5.75 17.43 30.62
CA VAL A 762 -4.76 18.03 29.71
C VAL A 762 -4.98 19.53 29.60
N GLU A 763 -3.90 20.30 29.80
CA GLU A 763 -3.88 21.75 29.67
C GLU A 763 -3.14 22.19 28.39
N THR A 764 -2.20 21.38 27.90
CA THR A 764 -1.42 21.64 26.70
C THR A 764 -1.47 20.44 25.74
N LEU A 765 -1.94 20.69 24.53
CA LEU A 765 -1.94 19.73 23.42
C LEU A 765 -0.96 20.19 22.33
N ALA A 766 0.10 19.44 22.10
CA ALA A 766 1.00 19.64 20.97
C ALA A 766 0.75 18.55 19.93
N VAL A 767 0.50 18.94 18.67
CA VAL A 767 0.20 18.03 17.56
C VAL A 767 1.30 18.13 16.50
N SER A 768 1.79 16.97 16.05
CA SER A 768 2.81 16.88 15.00
C SER A 768 2.59 15.63 14.12
N GLY A 769 3.45 15.44 13.12
CA GLY A 769 3.38 14.31 12.18
C GLY A 769 3.08 14.73 10.74
N ASP A 770 2.66 13.77 9.93
CA ASP A 770 2.41 13.89 8.49
C ASP A 770 0.98 13.54 8.08
N LYS A 771 0.10 13.28 9.06
CA LYS A 771 -1.31 12.96 8.86
C LYS A 771 -2.23 13.78 9.76
N SER A 772 -3.54 13.69 9.51
CA SER A 772 -4.53 14.41 10.30
C SER A 772 -4.97 13.62 11.54
N ALA A 773 -5.06 14.30 12.68
CA ALA A 773 -5.73 13.83 13.88
C ALA A 773 -7.10 14.52 14.00
N ASN A 774 -8.18 13.77 13.82
CA ASN A 774 -9.53 14.25 14.09
C ASN A 774 -10.01 13.72 15.45
N VAL A 775 -10.11 14.63 16.41
CA VAL A 775 -10.54 14.41 17.79
C VAL A 775 -11.77 15.26 18.15
N SER A 776 -12.56 15.64 17.14
CA SER A 776 -13.69 16.58 17.28
C SER A 776 -14.85 16.06 18.15
N THR A 777 -14.86 14.76 18.47
CA THR A 777 -15.82 14.12 19.38
C THR A 777 -15.20 13.76 20.74
N GLY A 778 -13.99 14.24 21.02
CA GLY A 778 -13.26 14.03 22.26
C GLY A 778 -13.77 14.85 23.46
N THR A 779 -13.09 14.73 24.59
CA THR A 779 -13.40 15.48 25.83
C THR A 779 -12.12 16.09 26.40
N PHE A 780 -12.10 17.43 26.50
CA PHE A 780 -10.96 18.22 26.95
C PHE A 780 -11.42 19.34 27.90
N THR A 781 -11.67 19.02 29.18
CA THR A 781 -12.26 19.98 30.12
C THR A 781 -11.30 21.03 30.67
N ALA A 782 -9.99 20.82 30.56
CA ALA A 782 -8.96 21.73 31.10
C ALA A 782 -8.04 22.34 30.03
N LEU A 783 -8.28 22.06 28.74
CA LEU A 783 -7.35 22.41 27.66
C LEU A 783 -7.28 23.93 27.48
N LYS A 784 -6.05 24.48 27.55
CA LYS A 784 -5.75 25.91 27.44
C LYS A 784 -4.97 26.23 26.18
N THR A 785 -3.97 25.43 25.85
CA THR A 785 -3.05 25.70 24.74
C THR A 785 -3.03 24.56 23.74
N VAL A 786 -3.07 24.91 22.46
CA VAL A 786 -2.94 23.98 21.33
C VAL A 786 -1.83 24.49 20.42
N THR A 787 -0.91 23.60 20.03
CA THR A 787 0.12 23.90 19.03
C THR A 787 0.15 22.82 17.98
N VAL A 788 0.13 23.17 16.69
CA VAL A 788 0.22 22.21 15.58
C VAL A 788 1.46 22.53 14.74
N THR A 789 2.25 21.52 14.40
CA THR A 789 3.53 21.69 13.69
C THR A 789 3.74 20.62 12.60
N GLY A 790 4.65 20.90 11.66
CA GLY A 790 5.05 19.98 10.60
C GLY A 790 4.03 19.97 9.45
N SER A 791 3.57 18.78 9.06
CA SER A 791 2.52 18.61 8.04
C SER A 791 1.25 18.00 8.62
N ALA A 792 1.14 17.99 9.95
CA ALA A 792 0.01 17.41 10.66
C ALA A 792 -1.24 18.28 10.51
N GLY A 793 -2.38 17.61 10.34
CA GLY A 793 -3.69 18.23 10.46
C GLY A 793 -4.29 18.00 11.85
N LEU A 794 -5.16 18.90 12.30
CA LEU A 794 -5.91 18.75 13.55
C LEU A 794 -7.35 19.17 13.35
N ASN A 795 -8.31 18.28 13.59
CA ASN A 795 -9.69 18.67 13.81
C ASN A 795 -10.05 18.49 15.29
N LEU A 796 -10.12 19.60 16.02
CA LEU A 796 -10.52 19.64 17.43
C LEU A 796 -12.02 19.90 17.60
N GLY A 797 -12.68 20.45 16.58
CA GLY A 797 -14.09 20.82 16.63
C GLY A 797 -14.38 21.80 17.78
N ASN A 798 -15.46 21.55 18.53
CA ASN A 798 -15.94 22.45 19.60
C ASN A 798 -15.57 22.04 21.03
N THR A 799 -14.86 20.92 21.21
CA THR A 799 -14.72 20.18 22.47
C THR A 799 -14.05 20.95 23.61
N ALA A 800 -13.27 22.00 23.31
CA ALA A 800 -12.51 22.81 24.28
C ALA A 800 -12.75 24.34 24.15
N SER A 801 -13.73 24.75 23.35
CA SER A 801 -13.89 26.15 22.92
C SER A 801 -14.00 27.19 24.06
N GLY A 802 -14.53 26.78 25.22
CA GLY A 802 -14.72 27.66 26.38
C GLY A 802 -13.51 27.84 27.30
N THR A 803 -12.49 26.96 27.20
CA THR A 803 -11.33 26.92 28.11
C THR A 803 -10.02 27.33 27.44
N LEU A 804 -9.96 27.31 26.10
CA LEU A 804 -8.79 27.71 25.34
C LEU A 804 -8.38 29.16 25.63
N THR A 805 -7.07 29.38 25.72
CA THR A 805 -6.43 30.69 25.83
C THR A 805 -5.55 31.01 24.62
N SER A 806 -5.05 30.00 23.92
CA SER A 806 -4.28 30.19 22.69
C SER A 806 -4.26 28.94 21.80
N VAL A 807 -4.41 29.14 20.50
CA VAL A 807 -4.14 28.12 19.46
C VAL A 807 -3.08 28.67 18.51
N THR A 808 -2.09 27.86 18.18
CA THR A 808 -0.97 28.24 17.31
C THR A 808 -0.71 27.16 16.27
N THR A 809 -0.96 27.47 15.00
CA THR A 809 -0.77 26.59 13.84
C THR A 809 0.31 27.12 12.89
N THR A 810 1.01 28.20 13.26
CA THR A 810 2.13 28.83 12.50
C THR A 810 3.22 27.85 12.04
N GLY A 811 3.37 26.72 12.71
CA GLY A 811 4.36 25.69 12.38
C GLY A 811 3.86 24.58 11.46
N THR A 812 2.60 24.58 11.02
CA THR A 812 2.01 23.50 10.20
C THR A 812 1.59 23.94 8.80
N THR A 813 1.71 23.02 7.84
CA THR A 813 1.09 23.11 6.51
C THR A 813 -0.17 22.24 6.38
N GLY A 814 -0.53 21.50 7.43
CA GLY A 814 -1.73 20.68 7.46
C GLY A 814 -2.97 21.49 7.83
N SER A 815 -4.16 20.93 7.57
CA SER A 815 -5.42 21.63 7.86
C SER A 815 -5.79 21.57 9.34
N THR A 816 -6.25 22.70 9.89
CA THR A 816 -6.74 22.80 11.27
C THR A 816 -8.22 23.18 11.30
N THR A 817 -9.01 22.54 12.17
CA THR A 817 -10.39 22.93 12.46
C THR A 817 -10.59 23.06 13.97
N VAL A 818 -10.99 24.24 14.43
CA VAL A 818 -11.18 24.51 15.86
C VAL A 818 -12.28 25.55 16.11
N SER A 819 -13.00 25.40 17.22
CA SER A 819 -13.87 26.45 17.74
C SER A 819 -13.24 27.12 18.96
N ILE A 820 -13.32 28.45 19.03
CA ILE A 820 -12.76 29.26 20.12
C ILE A 820 -13.72 30.36 20.59
N ASP A 821 -13.58 30.73 21.86
CA ASP A 821 -14.14 31.97 22.40
C ASP A 821 -13.13 33.12 22.19
N GLY A 822 -13.37 33.98 21.20
CA GLY A 822 -12.49 35.11 20.86
C GLY A 822 -12.39 36.22 21.91
N THR A 823 -13.06 36.09 23.07
CA THR A 823 -12.78 36.93 24.25
C THR A 823 -11.70 36.33 25.16
N LYS A 824 -11.42 35.03 25.02
CA LYS A 824 -10.48 34.29 25.87
C LYS A 824 -9.25 33.80 25.12
N ALA A 825 -9.41 33.33 23.88
CA ALA A 825 -8.37 32.68 23.11
C ALA A 825 -7.83 33.55 21.97
N THR A 826 -6.51 33.56 21.80
CA THR A 826 -5.88 34.01 20.54
C THR A 826 -5.79 32.87 19.54
N TYR A 827 -5.81 33.19 18.25
CA TYR A 827 -5.48 32.25 17.16
C TYR A 827 -4.37 32.84 16.30
N ALA A 828 -3.32 32.05 16.05
CA ALA A 828 -2.22 32.41 15.17
C ALA A 828 -1.98 31.28 14.16
N GLY A 829 -2.36 31.56 12.92
CA GLY A 829 -2.52 30.62 11.82
C GLY A 829 -1.24 30.22 11.09
N GLY A 830 -1.35 29.14 10.31
CA GLY A 830 -0.27 28.43 9.62
C GLY A 830 -0.03 28.86 8.18
N ALA A 831 0.53 27.94 7.39
CA ALA A 831 0.50 28.00 5.91
C ALA A 831 -0.53 27.00 5.33
N GLY A 832 -1.16 26.21 6.20
CA GLY A 832 -2.18 25.21 5.87
C GLY A 832 -3.59 25.79 6.04
N THR A 833 -4.60 25.07 5.56
CA THR A 833 -6.00 25.51 5.63
C THR A 833 -6.54 25.48 7.06
N ASP A 834 -6.75 26.67 7.63
CA ASP A 834 -7.26 26.88 8.97
C ASP A 834 -8.76 27.25 8.93
N SER A 835 -9.59 26.48 9.65
CA SER A 835 -11.05 26.69 9.78
C SER A 835 -11.40 26.95 11.23
N VAL A 836 -11.61 28.23 11.57
CA VAL A 836 -11.84 28.71 12.94
C VAL A 836 -13.30 29.14 13.12
N THR A 837 -13.99 28.59 14.12
CA THR A 837 -15.36 29.01 14.47
C THR A 837 -15.40 29.79 15.78
N LEU A 838 -16.02 30.96 15.77
CA LEU A 838 -16.23 31.79 16.96
C LEU A 838 -17.54 31.45 17.63
N VAL A 839 -17.50 31.06 18.90
CA VAL A 839 -18.67 30.58 19.66
C VAL A 839 -19.29 31.64 20.57
N THR A 840 -18.77 32.87 20.57
CA THR A 840 -19.22 33.97 21.44
C THR A 840 -19.77 35.13 20.60
N GLY A 841 -20.89 35.72 21.03
CA GLY A 841 -21.51 36.88 20.39
C GLY A 841 -21.16 38.23 21.05
N THR A 842 -20.20 38.23 21.97
CA THR A 842 -19.74 39.44 22.65
C THR A 842 -18.59 40.09 21.88
N ALA A 843 -18.35 41.38 22.11
CA ALA A 843 -17.24 42.10 21.47
C ALA A 843 -15.91 41.38 21.74
N LEU A 844 -15.23 40.98 20.67
CA LEU A 844 -14.02 40.17 20.76
C LEU A 844 -12.85 41.02 21.30
N THR A 845 -11.95 40.39 22.05
CA THR A 845 -10.82 41.10 22.70
C THR A 845 -9.46 40.47 22.43
N LYS A 846 -9.43 39.34 21.72
CA LYS A 846 -8.22 38.59 21.36
C LYS A 846 -8.02 38.59 19.86
N ALA A 847 -6.76 38.63 19.45
CA ALA A 847 -6.38 38.61 18.05
C ALA A 847 -6.63 37.24 17.44
N ILE A 848 -7.12 37.23 16.21
CA ILE A 848 -7.38 36.03 15.41
C ILE A 848 -6.76 36.30 14.05
N ASP A 849 -5.68 35.60 13.75
CA ASP A 849 -4.92 35.72 12.51
C ASP A 849 -4.84 34.32 11.91
N LEU A 850 -5.42 34.09 10.72
CA LEU A 850 -5.43 32.77 10.09
C LEU A 850 -4.15 32.46 9.30
N GLY A 851 -3.24 33.43 9.17
CA GLY A 851 -1.92 33.19 8.60
C GLY A 851 -1.93 33.16 7.08
N ALA A 852 -1.15 32.25 6.49
CA ALA A 852 -1.16 32.02 5.06
C ALA A 852 -1.99 30.76 4.75
N GLY A 853 -2.67 30.73 3.62
CA GLY A 853 -3.55 29.60 3.29
C GLY A 853 -4.81 30.07 2.60
N ASN A 854 -5.75 29.15 2.41
CA ASN A 854 -7.10 29.52 2.00
C ASN A 854 -8.00 29.23 3.19
N ASP A 855 -8.11 30.18 4.09
CA ASP A 855 -8.60 29.93 5.43
C ASP A 855 -10.07 30.30 5.57
N THR A 856 -10.70 29.89 6.67
CA THR A 856 -12.12 30.19 6.95
C THR A 856 -12.31 30.64 8.39
N LEU A 857 -12.81 31.87 8.57
CA LEU A 857 -13.32 32.34 9.86
C LEU A 857 -14.84 32.30 9.86
N THR A 858 -15.43 31.52 10.76
CA THR A 858 -16.88 31.39 10.90
C THR A 858 -17.38 32.12 12.14
N PHE A 859 -18.32 33.05 11.96
CA PHE A 859 -19.08 33.67 13.05
C PHE A 859 -20.24 32.76 13.45
N GLY A 860 -19.95 31.78 14.31
CA GLY A 860 -20.95 30.85 14.87
C GLY A 860 -21.94 31.51 15.84
N ALA A 861 -21.62 32.71 16.32
CA ALA A 861 -22.51 33.60 17.05
C ALA A 861 -22.38 35.03 16.50
N LEU A 862 -23.35 35.91 16.79
CA LEU A 862 -23.35 37.29 16.28
C LEU A 862 -22.15 38.08 16.79
N VAL A 863 -21.17 38.36 15.93
CA VAL A 863 -20.03 39.23 16.24
C VAL A 863 -20.38 40.66 15.85
N THR A 864 -20.61 41.52 16.84
CA THR A 864 -20.96 42.94 16.61
C THR A 864 -19.75 43.87 16.52
N GLY A 865 -18.55 43.37 16.84
CA GLY A 865 -17.30 44.12 16.78
C GLY A 865 -16.14 43.42 17.48
N SER A 866 -14.92 43.94 17.28
CA SER A 866 -13.71 43.48 17.96
C SER A 866 -12.80 44.66 18.34
N THR A 867 -12.13 44.57 19.49
CA THR A 867 -11.05 45.50 19.88
C THR A 867 -9.66 45.01 19.47
N ALA A 868 -9.57 43.77 18.98
CA ALA A 868 -8.36 43.15 18.45
C ALA A 868 -8.51 42.84 16.96
N ALA A 869 -7.40 42.71 16.23
CA ALA A 869 -7.45 42.43 14.81
C ALA A 869 -8.00 41.02 14.52
N LEU A 870 -8.89 40.93 13.52
CA LEU A 870 -9.30 39.69 12.88
C LEU A 870 -8.74 39.71 11.45
N SER A 871 -7.87 38.77 11.10
CA SER A 871 -7.20 38.73 9.79
C SER A 871 -7.38 37.35 9.17
N GLY A 872 -7.75 37.29 7.89
CA GLY A 872 -7.58 36.07 7.09
C GLY A 872 -6.10 35.85 6.83
N GLY A 873 -5.44 36.85 6.23
CA GLY A 873 -3.99 36.88 6.08
C GLY A 873 -3.58 36.77 4.61
N ASP A 874 -2.62 35.92 4.29
CA ASP A 874 -2.11 35.74 2.92
C ASP A 874 -2.85 34.56 2.24
N GLY A 875 -3.61 34.84 1.19
CA GLY A 875 -4.19 33.80 0.33
C GLY A 875 -5.60 34.13 -0.08
N THR A 876 -6.49 33.13 -0.19
CA THR A 876 -7.91 33.36 -0.52
C THR A 876 -8.77 32.96 0.67
N ASP A 877 -9.10 33.93 1.50
CA ASP A 877 -9.72 33.68 2.80
C ASP A 877 -11.23 33.92 2.77
N THR A 878 -11.94 33.09 3.52
CA THR A 878 -13.40 33.07 3.59
C THR A 878 -13.89 33.54 4.95
N LEU A 879 -14.70 34.59 4.97
CA LEU A 879 -15.50 34.95 6.12
C LEU A 879 -16.87 34.31 6.01
N ALA A 880 -17.25 33.47 6.97
CA ALA A 880 -18.52 32.77 6.99
C ALA A 880 -19.42 33.28 8.13
N MET A 881 -20.68 33.58 7.83
CA MET A 881 -21.66 34.02 8.82
C MET A 881 -23.09 33.77 8.33
N SER A 882 -24.10 33.81 9.21
CA SER A 882 -25.50 33.77 8.77
C SER A 882 -25.90 35.06 8.06
N VAL A 883 -26.98 35.02 7.27
CA VAL A 883 -27.53 36.21 6.61
C VAL A 883 -27.93 37.27 7.63
N ALA A 884 -28.59 36.88 8.72
CA ALA A 884 -28.97 37.80 9.80
C ALA A 884 -27.76 38.49 10.47
N HIS A 885 -26.62 37.80 10.58
CA HIS A 885 -25.39 38.41 11.09
C HIS A 885 -24.83 39.42 10.08
N ALA A 886 -24.85 39.09 8.79
CA ALA A 886 -24.42 40.00 7.73
C ALA A 886 -25.28 41.27 7.67
N GLU A 887 -26.62 41.16 7.75
CA GLU A 887 -27.55 42.30 7.82
C GLU A 887 -27.33 43.20 9.04
N THR A 888 -26.91 42.62 10.16
CA THR A 888 -26.59 43.43 11.34
C THR A 888 -25.33 44.27 11.09
N LEU A 889 -24.36 43.70 10.37
CA LEU A 889 -23.05 44.31 10.12
C LEU A 889 -23.04 45.26 8.92
N ASP A 890 -23.90 45.10 7.93
CA ASP A 890 -23.80 45.86 6.68
C ASP A 890 -24.29 47.33 6.79
N ASN A 891 -24.76 47.78 7.96
CA ASN A 891 -25.22 49.15 8.18
C ASN A 891 -24.09 50.19 8.09
N THR A 892 -22.87 49.81 8.45
CA THR A 892 -21.68 50.67 8.44
C THR A 892 -20.48 49.90 7.91
N LYS A 893 -19.54 50.59 7.25
CA LYS A 893 -18.32 49.96 6.75
C LYS A 893 -17.50 49.31 7.86
N GLN A 894 -17.26 48.02 7.73
CA GLN A 894 -16.58 47.20 8.72
C GLN A 894 -15.07 47.38 8.66
N THR A 895 -14.45 47.55 9.82
CA THR A 895 -13.00 47.79 9.95
C THR A 895 -12.32 46.87 10.96
N PHE A 896 -13.07 46.00 11.63
CA PHE A 896 -12.54 45.13 12.68
C PHE A 896 -12.08 43.76 12.15
N TYR A 897 -12.28 43.50 10.85
CA TYR A 897 -11.66 42.39 10.12
C TYR A 897 -11.01 42.87 8.82
N SER A 898 -10.03 42.12 8.32
CA SER A 898 -9.28 42.41 7.09
C SER A 898 -8.74 41.14 6.44
N GLY A 899 -8.31 41.22 5.18
CA GLY A 899 -7.68 40.10 4.46
C GLY A 899 -8.64 38.94 4.23
N PHE A 900 -9.89 39.24 3.83
CA PHE A 900 -10.87 38.24 3.42
C PHE A 900 -11.35 38.61 2.02
N GLU A 901 -11.38 37.62 1.12
CA GLU A 901 -11.75 37.82 -0.29
C GLU A 901 -13.13 37.21 -0.60
N ARG A 902 -13.59 36.27 0.24
CA ARG A 902 -14.83 35.52 0.03
C ARG A 902 -15.78 35.66 1.23
N LEU A 903 -17.06 35.85 0.93
CA LEU A 903 -18.15 35.75 1.89
C LEU A 903 -18.89 34.43 1.71
N THR A 904 -19.14 33.70 2.80
CA THR A 904 -20.06 32.56 2.80
C THR A 904 -21.23 32.86 3.74
N LEU A 905 -22.43 32.85 3.19
CA LEU A 905 -23.67 33.00 3.94
C LEU A 905 -24.18 31.60 4.32
N THR A 906 -24.12 31.29 5.62
CA THR A 906 -24.38 29.94 6.14
C THR A 906 -25.87 29.63 6.34
N SER A 907 -26.74 30.58 6.06
CA SER A 907 -28.20 30.44 6.09
C SER A 907 -28.80 31.03 4.81
N ALA A 908 -30.03 30.66 4.50
CA ALA A 908 -30.83 31.40 3.53
C ALA A 908 -31.29 32.75 4.11
N ALA A 909 -31.68 33.67 3.23
CA ALA A 909 -32.26 34.96 3.58
C ALA A 909 -33.77 34.84 3.86
N GLY A 910 -34.29 35.61 4.80
CA GLY A 910 -35.67 35.51 5.29
C GLY A 910 -35.90 34.34 6.24
N ASP A 911 -37.07 34.28 6.88
CA ASP A 911 -37.47 33.19 7.76
C ASP A 911 -38.62 32.34 7.18
N VAL A 912 -39.35 31.61 8.02
CA VAL A 912 -40.48 30.74 7.62
C VAL A 912 -41.68 31.01 8.54
N ASP A 913 -41.99 32.30 8.74
CA ASP A 913 -43.04 32.76 9.64
C ASP A 913 -44.40 33.02 8.96
N GLY A 914 -44.50 32.84 7.64
CA GLY A 914 -45.71 33.13 6.87
C GLY A 914 -45.85 34.60 6.47
N THR A 915 -44.78 35.40 6.52
CA THR A 915 -44.72 36.77 6.00
C THR A 915 -43.61 36.93 4.95
N ALA A 916 -43.76 37.89 4.05
CA ALA A 916 -42.75 38.13 3.01
C ALA A 916 -41.62 39.03 3.55
N ASP A 917 -40.39 38.51 3.51
CA ASP A 917 -39.19 39.22 3.90
C ASP A 917 -38.48 39.89 2.72
N ALA A 918 -37.85 41.03 2.99
CA ALA A 918 -37.01 41.74 2.03
C ALA A 918 -35.63 42.03 2.64
N VAL A 919 -34.67 41.19 2.29
CA VAL A 919 -33.29 41.27 2.76
C VAL A 919 -32.42 41.95 1.70
N THR A 920 -31.69 42.98 2.09
CA THR A 920 -30.68 43.63 1.24
C THR A 920 -29.36 43.67 1.99
N LEU A 921 -28.30 43.12 1.39
CA LEU A 921 -26.95 43.14 1.95
C LEU A 921 -26.04 44.07 1.16
N ASN A 922 -25.49 45.08 1.83
CA ASN A 922 -24.51 46.01 1.28
C ASN A 922 -23.08 45.43 1.40
N LEU A 923 -22.60 44.83 0.31
CA LEU A 923 -21.31 44.13 0.27
C LEU A 923 -20.09 45.05 0.44
N ASP A 924 -20.19 46.34 0.07
CA ASP A 924 -19.09 47.31 0.28
C ASP A 924 -18.94 47.68 1.77
N ASN A 925 -20.05 47.73 2.52
CA ASN A 925 -19.99 47.92 3.96
C ASN A 925 -19.40 46.68 4.65
N LEU A 926 -19.61 45.48 4.10
CA LEU A 926 -18.92 44.26 4.54
C LEU A 926 -17.48 44.14 4.00
N GLY A 927 -17.07 44.98 3.05
CA GLY A 927 -15.76 44.89 2.40
C GLY A 927 -15.56 43.66 1.52
N LEU A 928 -16.63 42.94 1.15
CA LEU A 928 -16.60 41.63 0.47
C LEU A 928 -17.43 41.66 -0.82
N THR A 929 -17.01 42.48 -1.79
CA THR A 929 -17.79 42.76 -3.01
C THR A 929 -17.56 41.78 -4.16
N SER A 930 -16.56 40.89 -4.06
CA SER A 930 -16.06 40.14 -5.22
C SER A 930 -16.52 38.69 -5.28
N TYR A 931 -16.80 38.04 -4.15
CA TYR A 931 -17.16 36.62 -4.12
C TYR A 931 -18.11 36.31 -2.97
N VAL A 932 -19.30 35.79 -3.27
CA VAL A 932 -20.33 35.41 -2.28
C VAL A 932 -20.83 34.00 -2.54
N THR A 933 -20.86 33.16 -1.51
CA THR A 933 -21.55 31.87 -1.51
C THR A 933 -22.85 32.00 -0.72
N THR A 934 -23.97 31.56 -1.27
CA THR A 934 -25.29 31.69 -0.63
C THR A 934 -26.25 30.55 -0.98
N ALA A 935 -27.15 30.25 -0.04
CA ALA A 935 -28.27 29.34 -0.23
C ALA A 935 -29.53 30.04 -0.80
N GLY A 936 -29.46 31.35 -1.11
CA GLY A 936 -30.61 32.09 -1.64
C GLY A 936 -31.59 32.52 -0.56
N VAL A 937 -32.88 32.29 -0.80
CA VAL A 937 -33.99 32.66 0.09
C VAL A 937 -34.62 31.43 0.75
N SER A 938 -35.16 31.61 1.94
CA SER A 938 -35.99 30.61 2.61
C SER A 938 -37.29 30.37 1.82
N ALA A 939 -37.85 29.16 1.92
CA ALA A 939 -39.10 28.81 1.24
C ALA A 939 -40.30 29.06 2.17
N ASP A 940 -40.94 30.24 2.07
CA ASP A 940 -42.12 30.61 2.89
C ASP A 940 -43.48 30.42 2.18
N GLY A 941 -43.75 29.20 1.71
CA GLY A 941 -45.07 28.81 1.21
C GLY A 941 -45.58 29.66 0.02
N ALA A 942 -46.59 30.51 0.26
CA ALA A 942 -47.22 31.37 -0.75
C ALA A 942 -46.66 32.80 -0.78
N ASN A 943 -45.85 33.17 0.22
CA ASN A 943 -45.17 34.44 0.25
C ASN A 943 -43.84 34.32 -0.52
N THR A 944 -43.33 35.45 -1.02
CA THR A 944 -42.11 35.47 -1.82
C THR A 944 -41.09 36.34 -1.11
N ASP A 945 -40.18 35.70 -0.39
CA ASP A 945 -39.02 36.37 0.18
C ASP A 945 -38.09 36.85 -0.93
N THR A 946 -37.47 38.01 -0.70
CA THR A 946 -36.55 38.62 -1.65
C THR A 946 -35.19 38.82 -1.01
N PHE A 947 -34.15 38.48 -1.76
CA PHE A 947 -32.77 38.65 -1.34
C PHE A 947 -31.99 39.46 -2.36
N THR A 948 -31.39 40.56 -1.90
CA THR A 948 -30.60 41.47 -2.75
C THR A 948 -29.16 41.52 -2.27
N LEU A 949 -28.22 41.23 -3.16
CA LEU A 949 -26.80 41.49 -2.99
C LEU A 949 -26.48 42.85 -3.61
N ASP A 950 -26.29 43.86 -2.77
CA ASP A 950 -26.05 45.24 -3.17
C ASP A 950 -24.56 45.57 -3.26
N LYS A 951 -24.18 46.36 -4.26
CA LYS A 951 -22.79 46.76 -4.57
C LYS A 951 -21.84 45.58 -4.80
N LEU A 952 -22.30 44.58 -5.54
CA LEU A 952 -21.42 43.55 -6.08
C LEU A 952 -20.42 44.20 -7.05
N ALA A 953 -19.14 43.82 -7.01
CA ALA A 953 -18.17 44.35 -7.96
C ALA A 953 -18.47 43.84 -9.38
N THR A 954 -18.11 44.62 -10.41
CA THR A 954 -18.16 44.12 -11.79
C THR A 954 -17.18 42.95 -11.94
N GLY A 955 -17.65 41.85 -12.56
CA GLY A 955 -16.95 40.56 -12.59
C GLY A 955 -17.03 39.76 -11.27
N GLY A 956 -17.83 40.20 -10.30
CA GLY A 956 -18.05 39.50 -9.04
C GLY A 956 -18.70 38.12 -9.23
N THR A 957 -18.40 37.19 -8.34
CA THR A 957 -18.86 35.80 -8.40
C THR A 957 -19.88 35.51 -7.31
N VAL A 958 -21.00 34.90 -7.69
CA VAL A 958 -22.04 34.42 -6.78
C VAL A 958 -22.20 32.92 -6.94
N VAL A 959 -21.90 32.17 -5.88
CA VAL A 959 -22.10 30.72 -5.82
C VAL A 959 -23.44 30.42 -5.15
N LEU A 960 -24.26 29.64 -5.84
CA LEU A 960 -25.59 29.23 -5.45
C LEU A 960 -25.56 27.75 -5.07
N THR A 961 -25.92 27.45 -3.83
CA THR A 961 -25.89 26.08 -3.29
C THR A 961 -27.27 25.48 -3.04
N ALA A 962 -28.33 26.29 -3.13
CA ALA A 962 -29.71 25.87 -2.97
C ALA A 962 -30.66 26.75 -3.83
N ALA A 963 -31.93 26.38 -3.85
CA ALA A 963 -32.97 27.11 -4.57
C ALA A 963 -33.25 28.47 -3.90
N GLY A 964 -33.40 29.54 -4.68
CA GLY A 964 -33.80 30.84 -4.17
C GLY A 964 -33.60 31.96 -5.18
N SER A 965 -34.61 32.82 -5.35
CA SER A 965 -34.49 33.98 -6.24
C SER A 965 -33.63 35.06 -5.62
N ILE A 966 -32.69 35.62 -6.39
CA ILE A 966 -31.74 36.64 -5.91
C ILE A 966 -31.68 37.81 -6.88
N THR A 967 -31.61 39.02 -6.34
CA THR A 967 -31.31 40.24 -7.09
C THR A 967 -29.85 40.63 -6.89
N LEU A 968 -29.15 40.87 -7.99
CA LEU A 968 -27.73 41.23 -8.02
C LEU A 968 -27.60 42.67 -8.52
N ASN A 969 -27.22 43.59 -7.63
CA ASN A 969 -26.92 44.97 -8.00
C ASN A 969 -25.40 45.11 -8.17
N VAL A 970 -24.94 45.11 -9.42
CA VAL A 970 -23.54 45.37 -9.76
C VAL A 970 -23.24 46.86 -9.63
N THR A 971 -22.09 47.18 -9.05
CA THR A 971 -21.62 48.54 -8.81
C THR A 971 -21.47 49.28 -10.14
N ASP A 972 -21.96 50.51 -10.19
CA ASP A 972 -21.92 51.40 -11.36
C ASP A 972 -22.63 50.88 -12.62
N ALA A 973 -23.40 49.78 -12.53
CA ALA A 973 -24.10 49.13 -13.65
C ALA A 973 -25.05 50.06 -14.42
N ALA A 974 -25.62 51.08 -13.75
CA ALA A 974 -26.46 52.06 -14.43
C ALA A 974 -25.68 53.05 -15.34
N THR A 975 -24.36 53.08 -15.25
CA THR A 975 -23.50 54.08 -15.91
C THR A 975 -22.38 53.50 -16.74
N ASN A 976 -21.88 52.32 -16.36
CA ASN A 976 -20.94 51.56 -17.15
C ASN A 976 -21.71 50.74 -18.21
N THR A 977 -21.01 50.33 -19.27
CA THR A 977 -21.61 49.68 -20.45
C THR A 977 -20.93 48.34 -20.76
N ALA A 978 -20.16 47.85 -19.79
CA ALA A 978 -19.34 46.65 -19.89
C ALA A 978 -19.33 45.91 -18.55
N ASP A 979 -20.49 45.84 -17.89
CA ASP A 979 -20.64 45.18 -16.62
C ASP A 979 -20.80 43.68 -16.77
N SER A 980 -20.25 42.96 -15.79
CA SER A 980 -20.30 41.50 -15.80
C SER A 980 -20.58 40.92 -14.42
N VAL A 981 -21.14 39.71 -14.40
CA VAL A 981 -21.33 38.90 -13.20
C VAL A 981 -21.08 37.43 -13.50
N ASN A 982 -20.50 36.70 -12.55
CA ASN A 982 -20.29 35.26 -12.64
C ASN A 982 -21.25 34.54 -11.68
N LEU A 983 -21.97 33.56 -12.19
CA LEU A 983 -22.87 32.69 -11.43
C LEU A 983 -22.28 31.28 -11.42
N VAL A 984 -22.19 30.68 -10.24
CA VAL A 984 -21.75 29.29 -10.07
C VAL A 984 -22.87 28.50 -9.42
N LEU A 985 -23.38 27.49 -10.11
CA LEU A 985 -24.41 26.58 -9.62
C LEU A 985 -23.69 25.36 -9.06
N SER A 986 -23.65 25.21 -7.74
CA SER A 986 -22.81 24.23 -7.07
C SER A 986 -23.62 23.37 -6.11
N SER A 987 -23.87 22.13 -6.48
CA SER A 987 -24.62 21.21 -5.62
C SER A 987 -24.22 19.74 -5.84
N SER A 988 -24.71 18.85 -4.98
CA SER A 988 -24.50 17.40 -5.09
C SER A 988 -25.69 16.66 -5.71
N GLY A 989 -26.70 17.40 -6.20
CA GLY A 989 -27.93 16.89 -6.80
C GLY A 989 -28.47 17.88 -7.85
N ASN A 990 -29.74 17.75 -8.26
CA ASN A 990 -30.36 18.73 -9.17
C ASN A 990 -30.57 20.07 -8.46
N LEU A 991 -30.07 21.17 -9.03
CA LEU A 991 -30.26 22.51 -8.48
C LEU A 991 -31.27 23.34 -9.29
N ALA A 992 -32.44 23.57 -8.70
CA ALA A 992 -33.43 24.50 -9.23
C ALA A 992 -33.26 25.89 -8.61
N VAL A 993 -32.38 26.73 -9.18
CA VAL A 993 -32.02 28.04 -8.62
C VAL A 993 -33.22 28.98 -8.51
N GLY A 994 -34.15 28.94 -9.47
CA GLY A 994 -35.23 29.93 -9.58
C GLY A 994 -34.82 31.13 -10.42
N THR A 995 -35.22 32.36 -10.03
CA THR A 995 -34.97 33.58 -10.80
C THR A 995 -33.80 34.38 -10.27
N ILE A 996 -32.79 34.62 -11.10
CA ILE A 996 -31.70 35.56 -10.83
C ILE A 996 -31.93 36.82 -11.65
N THR A 997 -31.98 37.97 -10.96
CA THR A 997 -32.14 39.30 -11.59
C THR A 997 -30.82 40.04 -11.55
N ALA A 998 -30.29 40.42 -12.72
CA ALA A 998 -29.06 41.20 -12.87
C ALA A 998 -29.35 42.43 -13.75
N ALA A 999 -29.83 43.50 -13.13
CA ALA A 999 -30.25 44.71 -13.85
C ALA A 999 -29.04 45.52 -14.35
N ASN A 1000 -29.10 46.03 -15.59
CA ASN A 1000 -28.05 46.83 -16.23
C ASN A 1000 -26.69 46.11 -16.35
N VAL A 1001 -26.68 44.78 -16.52
CA VAL A 1001 -25.45 43.98 -16.69
C VAL A 1001 -25.36 43.46 -18.12
N GLU A 1002 -24.26 43.74 -18.83
CA GLU A 1002 -24.09 43.34 -20.24
C GLU A 1002 -23.65 41.89 -20.43
N THR A 1003 -22.88 41.33 -19.49
CA THR A 1003 -22.32 39.97 -19.59
C THR A 1003 -22.64 39.12 -18.36
N VAL A 1004 -23.30 37.97 -18.55
CA VAL A 1004 -23.57 37.00 -17.48
C VAL A 1004 -22.83 35.70 -17.77
N ASN A 1005 -21.88 35.33 -16.92
CA ASN A 1005 -21.16 34.07 -17.03
C ASN A 1005 -21.76 33.05 -16.06
N ILE A 1006 -21.99 31.82 -16.50
CA ILE A 1006 -22.61 30.75 -15.71
C ILE A 1006 -21.68 29.53 -15.72
N SER A 1007 -21.47 28.91 -14.56
CA SER A 1007 -20.73 27.65 -14.43
C SER A 1007 -21.53 26.66 -13.59
N THR A 1008 -21.68 25.42 -14.04
CA THR A 1008 -22.26 24.33 -13.24
C THR A 1008 -21.16 23.46 -12.61
N VAL A 1009 -21.34 23.10 -11.34
CA VAL A 1009 -20.35 22.35 -10.55
C VAL A 1009 -21.06 21.24 -9.79
N ASP A 1010 -20.64 19.99 -10.05
CA ASP A 1010 -21.00 18.84 -9.23
C ASP A 1010 -20.04 18.72 -8.05
N THR A 1011 -20.58 18.64 -6.85
CA THR A 1011 -19.80 18.41 -5.63
C THR A 1011 -19.80 16.96 -5.17
N GLN A 1012 -20.48 16.07 -5.90
CA GLN A 1012 -20.56 14.64 -5.62
C GLN A 1012 -19.35 13.89 -6.21
N SER A 1013 -18.93 12.81 -5.54
CA SER A 1013 -17.84 11.95 -6.03
C SER A 1013 -18.38 10.88 -7.01
N ALA A 1014 -17.67 10.67 -8.13
CA ALA A 1014 -18.01 9.73 -9.20
C ALA A 1014 -18.19 8.25 -8.74
N PRO A 1015 -18.91 7.39 -9.49
CA PRO A 1015 -19.52 7.59 -10.82
C PRO A 1015 -21.05 7.69 -10.79
N GLN A 1016 -21.65 8.76 -11.35
CA GLN A 1016 -23.13 8.94 -11.37
C GLN A 1016 -23.66 9.63 -12.65
N THR A 1017 -24.99 9.60 -12.80
CA THR A 1017 -25.78 10.37 -13.79
C THR A 1017 -25.65 11.87 -13.54
N LYS A 1018 -25.42 12.67 -14.59
CA LYS A 1018 -25.32 14.14 -14.48
C LYS A 1018 -26.58 14.74 -13.83
N ASN A 1019 -26.40 15.70 -12.93
CA ASN A 1019 -27.52 16.45 -12.38
C ASN A 1019 -28.07 17.41 -13.43
N VAL A 1020 -29.35 17.74 -13.31
CA VAL A 1020 -30.04 18.70 -14.17
C VAL A 1020 -30.35 19.96 -13.37
N ASP A 1021 -29.62 21.02 -13.66
CA ASP A 1021 -29.80 22.33 -13.07
C ASP A 1021 -30.78 23.19 -13.90
N THR A 1022 -31.55 24.04 -13.23
CA THR A 1022 -32.46 24.97 -13.91
C THR A 1022 -32.28 26.39 -13.38
N LEU A 1023 -32.14 27.35 -14.30
CA LEU A 1023 -31.96 28.77 -14.00
C LEU A 1023 -32.89 29.64 -14.86
N THR A 1024 -33.61 30.56 -14.23
CA THR A 1024 -34.26 31.68 -14.92
C THR A 1024 -33.42 32.95 -14.73
N LEU A 1025 -32.98 33.56 -15.82
CA LEU A 1025 -32.17 34.77 -15.83
C LEU A 1025 -32.97 35.96 -16.36
N THR A 1026 -33.06 37.01 -15.54
CA THR A 1026 -33.63 38.32 -15.90
C THR A 1026 -32.52 39.38 -15.92
N ALA A 1027 -31.96 39.64 -17.10
CA ALA A 1027 -30.92 40.63 -17.34
C ALA A 1027 -31.24 41.42 -18.63
N ALA A 1028 -32.07 42.46 -18.50
CA ALA A 1028 -32.64 43.19 -19.63
C ALA A 1028 -31.61 43.86 -20.56
N ASP A 1029 -30.41 44.14 -20.04
CA ASP A 1029 -29.32 44.77 -20.77
C ASP A 1029 -28.22 43.79 -21.20
N ALA A 1030 -28.34 42.50 -20.83
CA ALA A 1030 -27.38 41.48 -21.23
C ALA A 1030 -27.32 41.33 -22.75
N THR A 1031 -26.12 41.46 -23.30
CA THR A 1031 -25.82 41.19 -24.71
C THR A 1031 -25.12 39.86 -24.89
N LYS A 1032 -24.46 39.36 -23.83
CA LYS A 1032 -23.71 38.10 -23.83
C LYS A 1032 -24.02 37.24 -22.60
N VAL A 1033 -24.22 35.95 -22.83
CA VAL A 1033 -24.27 34.92 -21.78
C VAL A 1033 -23.26 33.83 -22.10
N THR A 1034 -22.42 33.42 -21.16
CA THR A 1034 -21.55 32.25 -21.33
C THR A 1034 -21.91 31.15 -20.35
N VAL A 1035 -21.75 29.89 -20.75
CA VAL A 1035 -22.02 28.73 -19.91
C VAL A 1035 -20.83 27.76 -19.94
N ALA A 1036 -20.47 27.23 -18.79
CA ALA A 1036 -19.46 26.19 -18.62
C ALA A 1036 -19.90 25.17 -17.55
N GLY A 1037 -19.16 24.08 -17.41
CA GLY A 1037 -19.38 23.10 -16.34
C GLY A 1037 -19.92 21.76 -16.83
N ALA A 1038 -20.00 20.81 -15.90
CA ALA A 1038 -20.24 19.40 -16.22
C ALA A 1038 -21.69 18.95 -16.13
N GLN A 1039 -22.54 19.73 -15.45
CA GLN A 1039 -23.94 19.38 -15.23
C GLN A 1039 -24.82 19.89 -16.36
N ASP A 1040 -25.94 19.21 -16.58
CA ASP A 1040 -26.95 19.64 -17.54
C ASP A 1040 -27.59 20.95 -17.04
N LEU A 1041 -27.83 21.90 -17.94
CA LEU A 1041 -28.43 23.19 -17.62
C LEU A 1041 -29.62 23.49 -18.53
N THR A 1042 -30.79 23.70 -17.92
CA THR A 1042 -31.91 24.38 -18.56
C THR A 1042 -31.88 25.88 -18.22
N LEU A 1043 -31.58 26.71 -19.21
CA LEU A 1043 -31.48 28.16 -19.08
C LEU A 1043 -32.69 28.86 -19.70
N THR A 1044 -33.46 29.57 -18.87
CA THR A 1044 -34.60 30.40 -19.28
C THR A 1044 -34.22 31.88 -19.22
N LEU A 1045 -34.30 32.60 -20.34
CA LEU A 1045 -33.81 33.99 -20.47
C LEU A 1045 -34.89 35.07 -20.28
N THR A 1046 -35.91 34.84 -19.45
CA THR A 1046 -37.07 35.75 -19.28
C THR A 1046 -36.68 37.23 -19.16
N GLY A 1047 -37.19 38.07 -20.06
CA GLY A 1047 -36.91 39.52 -20.06
C GLY A 1047 -35.53 39.93 -20.60
N SER A 1048 -34.61 38.99 -20.83
CA SER A 1048 -33.25 39.22 -21.36
C SER A 1048 -33.25 39.27 -22.90
N THR A 1049 -34.03 40.19 -23.48
CA THR A 1049 -34.32 40.23 -24.93
C THR A 1049 -33.21 40.85 -25.80
N LYS A 1050 -32.14 41.37 -25.20
CA LYS A 1050 -30.99 41.96 -25.90
C LYS A 1050 -29.83 41.00 -26.13
N VAL A 1051 -29.93 39.75 -25.69
CA VAL A 1051 -28.84 38.77 -25.81
C VAL A 1051 -28.58 38.47 -27.30
N THR A 1052 -27.35 38.69 -27.74
CA THR A 1052 -26.88 38.43 -29.12
C THR A 1052 -25.85 37.31 -29.18
N ALA A 1053 -25.29 36.90 -28.03
CA ALA A 1053 -24.37 35.77 -27.94
C ALA A 1053 -24.68 34.91 -26.71
N ILE A 1054 -24.93 33.63 -26.93
CA ILE A 1054 -25.00 32.57 -25.92
C ILE A 1054 -23.90 31.58 -26.25
N ASP A 1055 -22.88 31.50 -25.41
CA ASP A 1055 -21.68 30.68 -25.66
C ASP A 1055 -21.51 29.63 -24.57
N ALA A 1056 -21.93 28.40 -24.87
CA ALA A 1056 -21.80 27.24 -24.00
C ALA A 1056 -20.69 26.27 -24.46
N SER A 1057 -19.74 26.74 -25.29
CA SER A 1057 -18.68 25.90 -25.87
C SER A 1057 -17.75 25.23 -24.85
N ALA A 1058 -17.74 25.73 -23.61
CA ALA A 1058 -16.97 25.16 -22.49
C ALA A 1058 -17.80 24.21 -21.61
N ALA A 1059 -19.08 24.00 -21.89
CA ALA A 1059 -19.94 23.08 -21.16
C ALA A 1059 -19.72 21.63 -21.62
N THR A 1060 -19.72 20.70 -20.68
CA THR A 1060 -19.72 19.26 -20.97
C THR A 1060 -21.04 18.58 -20.59
N GLY A 1061 -21.93 19.27 -19.87
CA GLY A 1061 -23.34 18.87 -19.66
C GLY A 1061 -24.24 19.30 -20.81
N ASN A 1062 -25.44 18.75 -20.88
CA ASN A 1062 -26.45 19.10 -21.89
C ASN A 1062 -27.00 20.50 -21.63
N ILE A 1063 -27.13 21.32 -22.67
CA ILE A 1063 -27.61 22.69 -22.60
C ILE A 1063 -28.95 22.82 -23.29
N THR A 1064 -29.97 23.28 -22.56
CA THR A 1064 -31.27 23.64 -23.13
C THR A 1064 -31.48 25.14 -23.02
N VAL A 1065 -31.60 25.84 -24.15
CA VAL A 1065 -31.79 27.30 -24.18
C VAL A 1065 -32.60 27.78 -25.40
N THR A 1066 -33.40 28.83 -25.21
CA THR A 1066 -34.13 29.52 -26.27
C THR A 1066 -33.74 31.00 -26.27
N SER A 1067 -33.31 31.54 -27.42
CA SER A 1067 -33.10 32.99 -27.57
C SER A 1067 -34.42 33.74 -27.54
N LEU A 1068 -34.42 34.95 -26.96
CA LEU A 1068 -35.58 35.84 -26.94
C LEU A 1068 -35.39 37.12 -27.78
N ASN A 1069 -34.26 37.27 -28.48
CA ASN A 1069 -34.00 38.46 -29.28
C ASN A 1069 -34.67 38.36 -30.64
N THR A 1070 -35.77 39.10 -30.81
CA THR A 1070 -36.55 39.09 -32.06
C THR A 1070 -36.18 40.22 -33.02
N THR A 1071 -35.18 41.05 -32.66
CA THR A 1071 -34.82 42.28 -33.39
C THR A 1071 -33.39 42.28 -33.94
N ALA A 1072 -32.51 41.43 -33.43
CA ALA A 1072 -31.14 41.25 -33.90
C ALA A 1072 -30.79 39.76 -33.91
N ALA A 1073 -29.85 39.37 -34.77
CA ALA A 1073 -29.36 38.00 -34.83
C ALA A 1073 -28.67 37.58 -33.54
N THR A 1074 -28.96 36.37 -33.06
CA THR A 1074 -28.28 35.73 -31.93
C THR A 1074 -27.36 34.61 -32.43
N THR A 1075 -26.14 34.55 -31.92
CA THR A 1075 -25.28 33.37 -32.03
C THR A 1075 -25.45 32.52 -30.77
N ILE A 1076 -25.84 31.25 -30.93
CA ILE A 1076 -26.00 30.26 -29.86
C ILE A 1076 -25.01 29.13 -30.15
N THR A 1077 -24.08 28.88 -29.25
CA THR A 1077 -23.11 27.78 -29.33
C THR A 1077 -23.33 26.84 -28.16
N GLY A 1078 -23.56 25.55 -28.43
CA GLY A 1078 -23.61 24.48 -27.45
C GLY A 1078 -22.20 24.02 -27.03
N GLY A 1079 -22.12 22.90 -26.33
CA GLY A 1079 -20.92 22.31 -25.74
C GLY A 1079 -20.66 20.89 -26.23
N ALA A 1080 -20.26 20.01 -25.30
CA ALA A 1080 -20.00 18.59 -25.56
C ALA A 1080 -21.14 17.66 -25.12
N GLY A 1081 -22.27 18.23 -24.69
CA GLY A 1081 -23.49 17.50 -24.31
C GLY A 1081 -24.45 17.34 -25.48
N ASN A 1082 -25.56 16.63 -25.27
CA ASN A 1082 -26.66 16.58 -26.24
C ASN A 1082 -27.53 17.82 -26.05
N ASP A 1083 -27.26 18.86 -26.82
CA ASP A 1083 -27.81 20.18 -26.58
C ASP A 1083 -29.15 20.41 -27.31
N SER A 1084 -29.99 21.27 -26.75
CA SER A 1084 -31.26 21.70 -27.34
C SER A 1084 -31.28 23.21 -27.48
N LEU A 1085 -30.92 23.69 -28.67
CA LEU A 1085 -30.72 25.10 -28.99
C LEU A 1085 -31.88 25.60 -29.86
N THR A 1086 -32.55 26.68 -29.43
CA THR A 1086 -33.69 27.24 -30.16
C THR A 1086 -33.49 28.73 -30.48
N ALA A 1087 -33.60 29.06 -31.77
CA ALA A 1087 -33.62 30.43 -32.28
C ALA A 1087 -34.81 31.22 -31.74
N ALA A 1088 -34.71 32.56 -31.71
CA ALA A 1088 -35.84 33.37 -31.26
C ALA A 1088 -37.01 33.28 -32.24
N THR A 1089 -38.24 33.48 -31.79
CA THR A 1089 -39.36 33.59 -32.75
C THR A 1089 -39.17 34.79 -33.69
N GLY A 1090 -39.54 34.65 -34.97
CA GLY A 1090 -39.41 35.72 -35.96
C GLY A 1090 -38.57 35.36 -37.18
N THR A 1091 -37.86 36.35 -37.71
CA THR A 1091 -37.13 36.29 -39.00
C THR A 1091 -35.66 36.75 -38.91
N THR A 1092 -35.10 36.77 -37.70
CA THR A 1092 -33.68 37.10 -37.47
C THR A 1092 -32.77 36.05 -38.13
N ALA A 1093 -31.53 36.45 -38.44
CA ALA A 1093 -30.54 35.58 -39.06
C ALA A 1093 -29.67 34.91 -37.98
N ASP A 1094 -30.26 34.06 -37.14
CA ASP A 1094 -29.57 33.47 -35.99
C ASP A 1094 -28.56 32.41 -36.42
N VAL A 1095 -27.51 32.22 -35.63
CA VAL A 1095 -26.47 31.20 -35.85
C VAL A 1095 -26.54 30.21 -34.70
N LEU A 1096 -26.82 28.94 -34.99
CA LEU A 1096 -26.86 27.86 -34.00
C LEU A 1096 -25.75 26.87 -34.31
N ILE A 1097 -24.89 26.59 -33.32
CA ILE A 1097 -23.78 25.64 -33.40
C ILE A 1097 -23.98 24.63 -32.28
N GLY A 1098 -24.20 23.36 -32.60
CA GLY A 1098 -24.43 22.29 -31.62
C GLY A 1098 -23.17 21.99 -30.81
N GLY A 1099 -22.13 21.48 -31.47
CA GLY A 1099 -20.86 21.18 -30.84
C GLY A 1099 -20.53 19.71 -30.97
N ALA A 1100 -20.33 19.02 -29.84
CA ALA A 1100 -20.21 17.57 -29.83
C ALA A 1100 -21.36 16.98 -29.04
N GLY A 1101 -21.89 15.84 -29.48
CA GLY A 1101 -23.10 15.25 -28.89
C GLY A 1101 -24.20 15.14 -29.94
N ASN A 1102 -25.34 14.58 -29.56
CA ASN A 1102 -26.50 14.50 -30.45
C ASN A 1102 -27.38 15.73 -30.23
N ASP A 1103 -27.16 16.78 -31.01
CA ASP A 1103 -27.75 18.08 -30.75
C ASP A 1103 -29.09 18.26 -31.46
N THR A 1104 -29.95 19.11 -30.92
CA THR A 1104 -31.22 19.52 -31.53
C THR A 1104 -31.22 21.02 -31.76
N LEU A 1105 -31.13 21.43 -33.03
CA LEU A 1105 -31.07 22.82 -33.44
C LEU A 1105 -32.40 23.23 -34.08
N THR A 1106 -33.17 24.10 -33.40
CA THR A 1106 -34.47 24.56 -33.88
C THR A 1106 -34.37 25.97 -34.47
N ALA A 1107 -34.57 26.06 -35.79
CA ALA A 1107 -34.54 27.31 -36.53
C ALA A 1107 -35.88 28.04 -36.52
N ASN A 1108 -35.84 29.37 -36.60
CA ASN A 1108 -37.01 30.20 -36.85
C ASN A 1108 -37.27 30.37 -38.38
N SER A 1109 -38.21 31.24 -38.76
CA SER A 1109 -38.58 31.48 -40.18
C SER A 1109 -37.61 32.39 -40.96
N GLY A 1110 -36.50 32.81 -40.33
CA GLY A 1110 -35.47 33.70 -40.84
C GLY A 1110 -34.30 33.00 -41.54
N LEU A 1111 -33.24 33.78 -41.80
CA LEU A 1111 -32.02 33.36 -42.49
C LEU A 1111 -31.02 32.70 -41.52
N ASN A 1112 -31.44 31.61 -40.88
CA ASN A 1112 -30.63 30.95 -39.86
C ASN A 1112 -29.45 30.18 -40.47
N THR A 1113 -28.33 30.13 -39.77
CA THR A 1113 -27.20 29.24 -40.07
C THR A 1113 -27.09 28.19 -38.98
N LEU A 1114 -27.11 26.92 -39.35
CA LEU A 1114 -27.07 25.77 -38.44
C LEU A 1114 -25.82 24.94 -38.71
N THR A 1115 -25.11 24.59 -37.65
CA THR A 1115 -23.94 23.71 -37.66
C THR A 1115 -24.15 22.68 -36.56
N GLY A 1116 -24.30 21.41 -36.91
CA GLY A 1116 -24.51 20.34 -35.92
C GLY A 1116 -23.23 20.08 -35.13
N GLY A 1117 -22.13 19.85 -35.85
CA GLY A 1117 -20.85 19.49 -35.30
C GLY A 1117 -20.62 17.98 -35.37
N THR A 1118 -20.17 17.36 -34.28
CA THR A 1118 -19.90 15.91 -34.25
C THR A 1118 -20.99 15.19 -33.45
N GLY A 1119 -21.66 14.23 -34.07
CA GLY A 1119 -22.69 13.42 -33.42
C GLY A 1119 -23.80 13.10 -34.41
N ALA A 1120 -24.95 12.65 -33.91
CA ALA A 1120 -26.15 12.47 -34.72
C ALA A 1120 -27.12 13.63 -34.44
N ASP A 1121 -27.06 14.67 -35.26
CA ASP A 1121 -27.73 15.94 -34.98
C ASP A 1121 -29.12 16.02 -35.62
N THR A 1122 -30.03 16.75 -34.97
CA THR A 1122 -31.40 16.99 -35.42
C THR A 1122 -31.61 18.46 -35.75
N PHE A 1123 -31.76 18.77 -37.04
CA PHE A 1123 -32.09 20.11 -37.51
C PHE A 1123 -33.61 20.26 -37.65
N VAL A 1124 -34.25 21.01 -36.75
CA VAL A 1124 -35.70 21.24 -36.77
C VAL A 1124 -36.00 22.51 -37.57
N ILE A 1125 -36.65 22.32 -38.72
CA ILE A 1125 -36.96 23.39 -39.67
C ILE A 1125 -38.46 23.70 -39.65
N GLY A 1126 -38.78 25.00 -39.52
CA GLY A 1126 -40.13 25.54 -39.63
C GLY A 1126 -40.48 26.07 -41.02
N ALA A 1127 -41.64 26.70 -41.16
CA ALA A 1127 -42.05 27.37 -42.40
C ALA A 1127 -41.15 28.58 -42.70
N SER A 1128 -40.86 28.80 -43.98
CA SER A 1128 -40.02 29.91 -44.46
C SER A 1128 -40.85 31.17 -44.66
N SER A 1129 -40.30 32.33 -44.29
CA SER A 1129 -41.02 33.60 -44.46
C SER A 1129 -41.20 34.00 -45.94
N ASN A 1130 -40.35 33.50 -46.83
CA ASN A 1130 -40.47 33.56 -48.29
C ASN A 1130 -39.46 32.59 -48.92
N ALA A 1131 -39.51 32.41 -50.25
CA ALA A 1131 -38.64 31.46 -50.96
C ALA A 1131 -37.14 31.75 -50.80
N ASN A 1132 -36.73 33.00 -50.54
CA ASN A 1132 -35.32 33.36 -50.35
C ASN A 1132 -34.92 33.46 -48.87
N SER A 1133 -35.82 33.13 -47.93
CA SER A 1133 -35.55 33.16 -46.48
C SER A 1133 -35.66 31.76 -45.90
N TYR A 1134 -34.53 31.07 -45.87
CA TYR A 1134 -34.43 29.69 -45.42
C TYR A 1134 -33.26 29.51 -44.46
N ALA A 1135 -33.36 28.46 -43.64
CA ALA A 1135 -32.23 27.99 -42.85
C ALA A 1135 -31.15 27.38 -43.75
N THR A 1136 -29.90 27.53 -43.35
CA THR A 1136 -28.73 26.96 -44.04
C THR A 1136 -28.00 26.02 -43.07
N ILE A 1137 -27.93 24.75 -43.42
CA ILE A 1137 -27.17 23.72 -42.71
C ILE A 1137 -25.78 23.62 -43.36
N THR A 1138 -24.73 23.71 -42.54
CA THR A 1138 -23.35 23.87 -43.03
C THR A 1138 -22.55 22.57 -43.13
N ASP A 1139 -22.97 21.52 -42.42
CA ASP A 1139 -22.18 20.32 -42.14
C ASP A 1139 -23.03 19.02 -42.11
N PHE A 1140 -24.12 18.96 -42.87
CA PHE A 1140 -25.01 17.79 -42.89
C PHE A 1140 -24.27 16.53 -43.37
N THR A 1141 -24.14 15.52 -42.50
CA THR A 1141 -23.43 14.26 -42.74
C THR A 1141 -24.27 13.03 -42.40
N ALA A 1142 -23.70 11.83 -42.57
CA ALA A 1142 -24.39 10.57 -42.26
C ALA A 1142 -24.57 10.39 -40.75
N GLY A 1143 -25.80 10.19 -40.30
CA GLY A 1143 -26.19 10.16 -38.88
C GLY A 1143 -27.14 11.30 -38.53
N ASP A 1144 -27.01 12.44 -39.21
CA ASP A 1144 -27.85 13.62 -39.00
C ASP A 1144 -29.25 13.44 -39.58
N VAL A 1145 -30.20 14.16 -39.00
CA VAL A 1145 -31.59 14.21 -39.45
C VAL A 1145 -32.10 15.64 -39.61
N ILE A 1146 -32.77 15.90 -40.73
CA ILE A 1146 -33.54 17.13 -40.91
C ILE A 1146 -34.99 16.82 -40.59
N LYS A 1147 -35.52 17.46 -39.54
CA LYS A 1147 -36.91 17.36 -39.11
C LYS A 1147 -37.71 18.53 -39.65
N ILE A 1148 -38.64 18.26 -40.55
CA ILE A 1148 -39.58 19.26 -41.06
C ILE A 1148 -40.95 18.98 -40.43
N THR A 1149 -41.40 19.92 -39.60
CA THR A 1149 -42.65 19.75 -38.86
C THR A 1149 -43.83 19.76 -39.83
N GLY A 1150 -44.57 18.65 -39.92
CA GLY A 1150 -45.72 18.48 -40.81
C GLY A 1150 -45.44 17.79 -42.15
N ALA A 1151 -44.17 17.40 -42.43
CA ALA A 1151 -43.84 16.60 -43.59
C ALA A 1151 -44.38 15.16 -43.47
N THR A 1152 -44.96 14.64 -44.56
CA THR A 1152 -45.64 13.34 -44.62
C THR A 1152 -45.13 12.42 -45.73
N THR A 1153 -44.47 12.97 -46.76
CA THR A 1153 -43.86 12.21 -47.86
C THR A 1153 -42.57 12.88 -48.34
N PHE A 1154 -41.65 12.11 -48.93
CA PHE A 1154 -40.41 12.61 -49.53
C PHE A 1154 -40.24 12.06 -50.95
N GLN A 1155 -40.04 12.95 -51.92
CA GLN A 1155 -39.72 12.60 -53.30
C GLN A 1155 -38.21 12.45 -53.48
N GLN A 1156 -37.76 11.21 -53.60
CA GLN A 1156 -36.34 10.89 -53.83
C GLN A 1156 -35.84 11.37 -55.20
N ALA A 1157 -36.73 11.54 -56.19
CA ALA A 1157 -36.34 12.05 -57.50
C ALA A 1157 -35.99 13.54 -57.43
N LYS A 1158 -34.79 13.90 -57.89
CA LYS A 1158 -34.34 15.29 -57.96
C LYS A 1158 -35.16 16.10 -58.95
N VAL A 1159 -35.56 17.32 -58.57
CA VAL A 1159 -36.15 18.28 -59.50
C VAL A 1159 -35.05 18.87 -60.40
N VAL A 1160 -35.25 18.79 -61.72
CA VAL A 1160 -34.28 19.24 -62.73
C VAL A 1160 -34.95 20.22 -63.69
N LEU A 1161 -34.36 21.40 -63.85
CA LEU A 1161 -34.77 22.42 -64.83
C LEU A 1161 -33.62 22.74 -65.80
N GLY A 1162 -33.93 23.48 -66.87
CA GLY A 1162 -32.94 23.91 -67.87
C GLY A 1162 -31.96 24.97 -67.34
N GLY A 1163 -30.80 25.11 -67.98
CA GLY A 1163 -29.70 25.96 -67.51
C GLY A 1163 -29.94 27.48 -67.45
N THR A 1164 -31.13 27.97 -67.80
CA THR A 1164 -31.56 29.37 -67.65
C THR A 1164 -32.53 29.59 -66.48
N ALA A 1165 -32.90 28.53 -65.74
CA ALA A 1165 -33.83 28.60 -64.62
C ALA A 1165 -33.22 29.35 -63.43
N VAL A 1166 -34.01 30.24 -62.82
CA VAL A 1166 -33.62 30.93 -61.58
C VAL A 1166 -34.04 30.12 -60.36
N PHE A 1167 -33.52 30.45 -59.18
CA PHE A 1167 -33.84 29.75 -57.93
C PHE A 1167 -35.35 29.59 -57.67
N GLN A 1168 -36.13 30.64 -57.93
CA GLN A 1168 -37.58 30.63 -57.76
C GLN A 1168 -38.28 29.61 -58.67
N ASP A 1169 -37.76 29.38 -59.88
CA ASP A 1169 -38.33 28.39 -60.82
C ASP A 1169 -38.18 26.98 -60.23
N TYR A 1170 -37.03 26.68 -59.63
CA TYR A 1170 -36.80 25.40 -58.94
C TYR A 1170 -37.70 25.23 -57.72
N ALA A 1171 -37.85 26.27 -56.88
CA ALA A 1171 -38.73 26.21 -55.72
C ALA A 1171 -40.21 26.00 -56.11
N ASN A 1172 -40.69 26.71 -57.13
CA ASN A 1172 -42.06 26.55 -57.62
C ASN A 1172 -42.27 25.19 -58.29
N GLU A 1173 -41.31 24.72 -59.09
CA GLU A 1173 -41.42 23.40 -59.74
C GLU A 1173 -41.42 22.28 -58.71
N ALA A 1174 -40.62 22.39 -57.64
CA ALA A 1174 -40.67 21.43 -56.54
C ALA A 1174 -42.06 21.37 -55.92
N ILE A 1175 -42.66 22.51 -55.57
CA ILE A 1175 -44.03 22.59 -55.03
C ILE A 1175 -45.06 22.00 -56.00
N ASN A 1176 -44.97 22.34 -57.29
CA ASN A 1176 -45.89 21.85 -58.33
C ASN A 1176 -45.89 20.32 -58.49
N GLN A 1177 -44.80 19.65 -58.11
CA GLN A 1177 -44.70 18.19 -58.14
C GLN A 1177 -45.19 17.53 -56.85
N LEU A 1178 -45.41 18.29 -55.77
CA LEU A 1178 -45.72 17.79 -54.43
C LEU A 1178 -47.22 17.83 -54.13
N ALA A 1179 -47.67 16.93 -53.27
CA ALA A 1179 -48.97 17.05 -52.61
C ALA A 1179 -48.79 17.77 -51.27
N ALA A 1180 -49.89 18.23 -50.66
CA ALA A 1180 -49.87 18.82 -49.32
C ALA A 1180 -49.16 17.89 -48.30
N GLY A 1181 -48.23 18.46 -47.55
CA GLY A 1181 -47.31 17.75 -46.65
C GLY A 1181 -46.15 17.04 -47.35
N GLY A 1182 -45.97 17.22 -48.66
CA GLY A 1182 -44.93 16.58 -49.45
C GLY A 1182 -43.63 17.36 -49.44
N THR A 1183 -42.52 16.63 -49.45
CA THR A 1183 -41.15 17.18 -49.50
C THR A 1183 -40.42 16.75 -50.78
N GLY A 1184 -39.72 17.66 -51.44
CA GLY A 1184 -38.89 17.42 -52.63
C GLY A 1184 -37.56 18.15 -52.54
N TRP A 1185 -36.66 17.91 -53.49
CA TRP A 1185 -35.32 18.50 -53.44
C TRP A 1185 -34.74 18.83 -54.82
N PHE A 1186 -33.83 19.80 -54.84
CA PHE A 1186 -33.07 20.22 -56.03
C PHE A 1186 -31.67 20.70 -55.67
N THR A 1187 -30.84 20.87 -56.69
CA THR A 1187 -29.51 21.49 -56.55
C THR A 1187 -29.46 22.79 -57.33
N TYR A 1188 -28.96 23.87 -56.73
CA TYR A 1188 -28.83 25.17 -57.37
C TYR A 1188 -27.51 25.84 -56.94
N ALA A 1189 -26.77 26.38 -57.91
CA ALA A 1189 -25.51 27.09 -57.67
C ALA A 1189 -24.45 26.34 -56.83
N GLY A 1190 -24.48 25.00 -56.85
CA GLY A 1190 -23.52 24.16 -56.13
C GLY A 1190 -23.97 23.69 -54.75
N ASP A 1191 -25.17 24.07 -54.29
CA ASP A 1191 -25.74 23.64 -53.01
C ASP A 1191 -27.03 22.84 -53.22
N THR A 1192 -27.47 22.14 -52.17
CA THR A 1192 -28.68 21.29 -52.18
C THR A 1192 -29.79 21.96 -51.38
N TYR A 1193 -31.02 21.87 -51.87
CA TYR A 1193 -32.19 22.51 -51.27
C TYR A 1193 -33.31 21.49 -51.13
N ILE A 1194 -33.93 21.47 -49.95
CA ILE A 1194 -35.14 20.70 -49.66
C ILE A 1194 -36.30 21.69 -49.55
N VAL A 1195 -37.40 21.39 -50.23
CA VAL A 1195 -38.63 22.19 -50.23
C VAL A 1195 -39.81 21.33 -49.80
N THR A 1196 -40.62 21.85 -48.88
CA THR A 1196 -41.81 21.16 -48.38
C THR A 1196 -43.05 22.02 -48.60
N ASP A 1197 -44.05 21.47 -49.28
CA ASP A 1197 -45.40 22.03 -49.34
C ASP A 1197 -46.13 21.65 -48.05
N LEU A 1198 -46.35 22.60 -47.15
CA LEU A 1198 -47.11 22.37 -45.91
C LEU A 1198 -48.53 22.93 -45.99
N GLY A 1199 -48.89 23.56 -47.11
CA GLY A 1199 -50.17 24.20 -47.34
C GLY A 1199 -51.14 23.36 -48.18
N ALA A 1200 -52.25 23.98 -48.60
CA ALA A 1200 -53.21 23.35 -49.50
C ALA A 1200 -52.73 23.45 -50.95
N ASN A 1201 -52.15 22.36 -51.47
CA ASN A 1201 -51.81 22.07 -52.88
C ASN A 1201 -51.87 23.28 -53.84
N THR A 1202 -50.83 24.11 -53.78
CA THR A 1202 -50.63 25.26 -54.67
C THR A 1202 -49.62 24.88 -55.77
N THR A 1203 -49.54 25.65 -56.87
CA THR A 1203 -48.56 25.41 -57.95
C THR A 1203 -47.29 26.26 -57.81
N VAL A 1204 -47.19 27.05 -56.74
CA VAL A 1204 -46.11 28.01 -56.50
C VAL A 1204 -45.80 28.07 -55.01
N PHE A 1205 -44.56 28.38 -54.66
CA PHE A 1205 -44.15 28.50 -53.27
C PHE A 1205 -44.96 29.57 -52.52
N THR A 1206 -45.54 29.20 -51.37
CA THR A 1206 -46.35 30.06 -50.52
C THR A 1206 -45.61 30.45 -49.24
N ALA A 1207 -45.22 31.73 -49.17
CA ALA A 1207 -44.61 32.35 -48.01
C ALA A 1207 -45.38 32.11 -46.70
N GLY A 1208 -44.67 31.74 -45.64
CA GLY A 1208 -45.22 31.51 -44.29
C GLY A 1208 -45.98 30.18 -44.11
N GLN A 1209 -46.15 29.41 -45.17
CA GLN A 1209 -46.69 28.04 -45.10
C GLN A 1209 -45.61 27.03 -45.47
N ASP A 1210 -45.00 27.21 -46.64
CA ASP A 1210 -44.04 26.26 -47.17
C ASP A 1210 -42.65 26.47 -46.56
N SER A 1211 -41.85 25.40 -46.54
CA SER A 1211 -40.51 25.42 -45.96
C SER A 1211 -39.44 25.18 -47.03
N ILE A 1212 -38.33 25.92 -46.94
CA ILE A 1212 -37.10 25.63 -47.68
C ILE A 1212 -35.97 25.54 -46.66
N VAL A 1213 -35.09 24.56 -46.85
CA VAL A 1213 -33.79 24.47 -46.16
C VAL A 1213 -32.68 24.22 -47.17
N LYS A 1214 -31.57 24.92 -46.97
CA LYS A 1214 -30.34 24.78 -47.75
C LYS A 1214 -29.36 23.87 -47.01
N ILE A 1215 -28.69 23.00 -47.74
CA ILE A 1215 -27.53 22.21 -47.30
C ILE A 1215 -26.31 22.67 -48.11
N VAL A 1216 -25.27 23.11 -47.41
CA VAL A 1216 -24.01 23.57 -48.01
C VAL A 1216 -23.18 22.38 -48.49
N GLY A 1217 -22.60 22.48 -49.68
CA GLY A 1217 -21.68 21.48 -50.22
C GLY A 1217 -22.07 21.01 -51.62
N THR A 1218 -21.07 20.65 -52.43
CA THR A 1218 -21.22 20.39 -53.87
C THR A 1218 -22.15 19.20 -54.15
N ASN A 1219 -23.44 19.48 -54.27
CA ASN A 1219 -24.51 18.55 -54.66
C ASN A 1219 -24.62 17.30 -53.75
N VAL A 1220 -24.92 17.49 -52.46
CA VAL A 1220 -25.40 16.40 -51.60
C VAL A 1220 -26.57 15.69 -52.31
N ASP A 1221 -26.40 14.41 -52.61
CA ASP A 1221 -27.38 13.62 -53.36
C ASP A 1221 -28.37 12.98 -52.38
N LEU A 1222 -29.64 13.40 -52.43
CA LEU A 1222 -30.70 12.87 -51.57
C LEU A 1222 -31.54 11.79 -52.26
N SER A 1223 -31.09 11.25 -53.40
CA SER A 1223 -31.82 10.20 -54.11
C SER A 1223 -31.89 8.86 -53.38
N THR A 1224 -31.03 8.67 -52.38
CA THR A 1224 -30.99 7.50 -51.50
C THR A 1224 -31.39 7.82 -50.05
N ALA A 1225 -31.79 9.07 -49.77
CA ALA A 1225 -32.12 9.51 -48.43
C ALA A 1225 -33.34 8.76 -47.89
N SER A 1226 -33.29 8.38 -46.61
CA SER A 1226 -34.40 7.73 -45.91
C SER A 1226 -35.38 8.79 -45.39
N PHE A 1227 -36.67 8.46 -45.38
CA PHE A 1227 -37.71 9.34 -44.86
C PHE A 1227 -38.62 8.60 -43.87
N ASN A 1228 -38.77 9.16 -42.68
CA ASN A 1228 -39.69 8.66 -41.66
C ASN A 1228 -40.94 9.57 -41.60
N SER A 1229 -42.06 9.08 -42.13
CA SER A 1229 -43.33 9.80 -42.17
C SER A 1229 -43.97 10.06 -40.81
N THR A 1230 -43.60 9.30 -39.77
CA THR A 1230 -44.10 9.51 -38.40
C THR A 1230 -43.39 10.66 -37.70
N GLY A 1231 -42.10 10.85 -38.01
CA GLY A 1231 -41.28 11.93 -37.44
C GLY A 1231 -41.15 13.17 -38.32
N GLY A 1232 -41.48 13.07 -39.61
CA GLY A 1232 -41.19 14.11 -40.61
C GLY A 1232 -39.69 14.31 -40.80
N THR A 1233 -38.88 13.24 -40.66
CA THR A 1233 -37.41 13.33 -40.68
C THR A 1233 -36.81 12.75 -41.96
N ILE A 1234 -35.80 13.42 -42.48
CA ILE A 1234 -34.99 13.03 -43.64
C ILE A 1234 -33.56 12.76 -43.15
N SER A 1235 -32.99 11.61 -43.52
CA SER A 1235 -31.60 11.23 -43.22
C SER A 1235 -30.87 10.74 -44.48
N LEU A 1236 -29.55 10.90 -44.53
CA LEU A 1236 -28.70 10.35 -45.60
C LEU A 1236 -28.55 8.83 -45.55
#